data_AF-A0A416VZU2-F1
#
_entry.id   AF-A0A416VZU2-F1
#
_cell.length_a   1.000
_cell.length_b   1.000
_cell.length_c   1.000
_cell.angle_alpha   90.00
_cell.angle_beta   90.00
_cell.angle_gamma   90.00
#
_symmetry.space_group_name_H-M   'P 1'
#
loop_
_entity.id
_entity.type
_entity.pdbx_description
1 polymer ?
#
loop_
_entity_poly.entity_id
_entity_poly.type
_entity_poly.pdbx_seq_one_letter_code
_entity_poly.pdbx_strand_id
1 'polypeptide(L)'
;MKVTHIRIRKADGPLTVMDAFVDKGLTEGGHASLPDIDVDYASDRRQEIKDYLEERYNADGRQRVFSAGTFTTMKLKAALKDVARVHRVPHSIVNYITAMIDDGTDWTGLFRQAAFNRKLRDFIQTYPLVIEDVQGLLGQPKAASIHASAIVVTPDTRDGRPAECFDFLPVRKMDGALVSEFDGYSVDEIGLLKEDVLATKELAKLSAVIALVNRNFGQELTIGRITQDMLEDGKTYRLLSDGNTQNVFQFSSPGITRFIQDVQPECIEDLIAINALYRPATLDIGATDDYVRFRRGEVAPVYNYGCYEATKNTFGIMVYQEQFMSVAHTLGGFDLGKTDYLRKAIGKKKADLMATLKADFIAGAVGNGCPDYEAEEIWHKIEVAGKYSFNRSHAAAYALTAYCGAWLKANYPSAFYTVALQWADDKEIPSLMAEMERCSSAKIVPPDINRSGTEFFTDYATDEIFWSLTRIKQVGVKTVEYIVTERDRGGAYTGIENFIHRIFRYKLKKYSYWDDPDNAEEAVKVPVNARHVKHMILAGCFDRIEKVGAVTERCALLERAARELGFSLSEKDFPQDMRGRHFFWSQQQIAVSGIGSIDYRRIFNNSEARRQVKGKASYLTLDEVARDENDGRRATVCATVVDVTEHTYKDRETGSRKRFAKLTLSQNNRLAECVCWNDYYMEHHTVIQSLKDRVVILTAVIRYSDYNGCNTLQTYRNSLLFIQS
;
A
#
# COMPACT_ATOMS: atom_id res chain seq x y z
N MET A 1 29.62 -16.89 12.81
CA MET A 1 30.07 -18.30 12.87
C MET A 1 31.41 -18.39 12.15
N LYS A 2 32.52 -18.71 12.83
CA LYS A 2 33.83 -18.81 12.19
C LYS A 2 34.04 -20.26 11.74
N VAL A 3 34.02 -20.50 10.43
CA VAL A 3 34.36 -21.82 9.89
C VAL A 3 35.87 -22.00 10.03
N THR A 4 36.27 -22.81 11.01
CA THR A 4 37.68 -23.05 11.35
C THR A 4 38.30 -24.19 10.56
N HIS A 5 37.50 -24.95 9.81
CA HIS A 5 37.98 -26.09 9.03
C HIS A 5 37.08 -26.39 7.83
N ILE A 6 37.68 -26.60 6.66
CA ILE A 6 37.02 -27.07 5.44
C ILE A 6 37.69 -28.38 5.04
N ARG A 7 36.90 -29.44 4.82
CA ARG A 7 37.40 -30.75 4.40
C ARG A 7 37.00 -31.00 2.96
N ILE A 8 37.94 -30.85 2.04
CA ILE A 8 37.74 -31.13 0.62
C ILE A 8 37.91 -32.62 0.39
N ARG A 9 36.89 -33.29 -0.16
CA ARG A 9 36.99 -34.67 -0.64
C ARG A 9 36.97 -34.64 -2.17
N LYS A 10 37.95 -35.27 -2.81
CA LYS A 10 37.92 -35.57 -4.25
C LYS A 10 37.37 -36.98 -4.42
N ALA A 11 36.39 -37.14 -5.29
CA ALA A 11 35.85 -38.42 -5.68
C ALA A 11 36.29 -38.74 -7.10
N ASP A 12 36.67 -39.99 -7.34
CA ASP A 12 37.13 -40.47 -8.66
C ASP A 12 35.95 -40.80 -9.61
N GLY A 13 34.72 -40.40 -9.23
CA GLY A 13 33.49 -40.52 -10.01
C GLY A 13 32.39 -39.58 -9.49
N PRO A 14 31.27 -39.40 -10.24
CA PRO A 14 30.21 -38.46 -9.89
C PRO A 14 29.53 -38.83 -8.57
N LEU A 15 29.32 -37.85 -7.69
CA LEU A 15 28.52 -37.98 -6.47
C LEU A 15 27.29 -37.09 -6.56
N THR A 16 26.12 -37.63 -6.23
CA THR A 16 24.90 -36.84 -6.06
C THR A 16 24.85 -36.30 -4.63
N VAL A 17 24.85 -34.98 -4.48
CA VAL A 17 24.71 -34.28 -3.20
C VAL A 17 23.34 -33.61 -3.22
N MET A 18 22.39 -34.08 -2.41
CA MET A 18 21.03 -33.54 -2.36
C MET A 18 20.80 -32.77 -1.07
N ASP A 19 21.07 -31.46 -1.10
CA ASP A 19 20.50 -30.48 -0.15
C ASP A 19 19.92 -29.24 -0.87
N ALA A 20 19.70 -29.33 -2.19
CA ALA A 20 18.86 -28.42 -2.95
C ALA A 20 18.32 -29.15 -4.19
N PHE A 21 17.00 -29.33 -4.29
CA PHE A 21 16.36 -29.71 -5.55
C PHE A 21 16.39 -28.50 -6.48
N VAL A 22 17.35 -28.52 -7.41
CA VAL A 22 17.43 -27.57 -8.52
C VAL A 22 17.15 -28.37 -9.81
N ASP A 23 15.92 -28.87 -9.98
CA ASP A 23 15.55 -29.54 -11.25
C ASP A 23 15.30 -28.55 -12.40
N LYS A 24 15.16 -27.23 -12.09
CA LYS A 24 14.92 -26.15 -13.06
C LYS A 24 15.73 -24.86 -12.83
N GLY A 25 16.86 -24.93 -12.13
CA GLY A 25 17.77 -23.79 -11.97
C GLY A 25 19.06 -23.96 -12.75
N LEU A 26 19.79 -22.85 -12.88
CA LEU A 26 21.04 -22.67 -13.65
C LEU A 26 21.83 -23.97 -13.87
N THR A 27 21.70 -24.55 -15.06
CA THR A 27 22.53 -25.67 -15.52
C THR A 27 23.83 -25.12 -16.10
N GLU A 28 24.96 -25.80 -15.86
CA GLU A 28 26.20 -25.54 -16.59
C GLU A 28 25.95 -25.70 -18.11
N GLY A 29 26.34 -24.69 -18.90
CA GLY A 29 26.51 -24.85 -20.35
C GLY A 29 25.47 -24.22 -21.29
N GLY A 30 24.84 -23.09 -20.96
CA GLY A 30 23.94 -22.42 -21.92
C GLY A 30 23.78 -20.90 -21.82
N HIS A 31 24.41 -20.23 -20.86
CA HIS A 31 24.20 -18.80 -20.60
C HIS A 31 25.41 -17.96 -21.02
N ALA A 32 25.17 -16.91 -21.81
CA ALA A 32 26.19 -15.97 -22.28
C ALA A 32 26.52 -14.83 -21.28
N SER A 33 25.90 -14.82 -20.09
CA SER A 33 26.01 -13.77 -19.08
C SER A 33 26.03 -14.35 -17.67
N LEU A 34 26.59 -13.61 -16.71
CA LEU A 34 26.51 -13.95 -15.28
C LEU A 34 25.05 -13.95 -14.81
N PRO A 35 24.69 -14.79 -13.82
CA PRO A 35 23.38 -14.73 -13.20
C PRO A 35 23.26 -13.48 -12.32
N ASP A 36 22.15 -12.76 -12.44
CA ASP A 36 21.77 -11.65 -11.55
C ASP A 36 20.82 -12.22 -10.50
N ILE A 37 21.28 -12.32 -9.24
CA ILE A 37 20.50 -12.90 -8.13
C ILE A 37 20.10 -11.78 -7.18
N ASP A 38 18.84 -11.38 -7.30
CA ASP A 38 18.25 -10.38 -6.41
C ASP A 38 17.64 -11.06 -5.18
N VAL A 39 17.97 -10.57 -3.97
CA VAL A 39 17.46 -11.16 -2.73
C VAL A 39 16.74 -10.11 -1.88
N ASP A 40 15.49 -10.43 -1.54
CA ASP A 40 14.66 -9.65 -0.61
C ASP A 40 14.96 -10.00 0.85
N TYR A 41 15.26 -8.97 1.64
CA TYR A 41 15.46 -9.06 3.08
C TYR A 41 14.42 -8.24 3.84
N ALA A 42 14.17 -8.61 5.09
CA ALA A 42 13.39 -7.78 6.00
C ALA A 42 14.07 -6.41 6.16
N SER A 43 13.32 -5.33 5.91
CA SER A 43 13.88 -3.99 5.81
C SER A 43 14.59 -3.51 7.08
N ASP A 44 14.14 -3.97 8.25
CA ASP A 44 14.72 -3.70 9.57
C ASP A 44 16.05 -4.43 9.81
N ARG A 45 16.40 -5.42 8.99
CA ARG A 45 17.64 -6.21 9.09
C ARG A 45 18.64 -5.94 7.97
N ARG A 46 18.35 -5.01 7.05
CA ARG A 46 19.24 -4.67 5.92
C ARG A 46 20.66 -4.32 6.37
N GLN A 47 20.79 -3.57 7.47
CA GLN A 47 22.10 -3.16 7.97
C GLN A 47 22.93 -4.37 8.42
N GLU A 48 22.32 -5.37 9.05
CA GLU A 48 23.01 -6.62 9.46
C GLU A 48 23.61 -7.35 8.25
N ILE A 49 22.90 -7.38 7.11
CA ILE A 49 23.39 -8.00 5.87
C ILE A 49 24.59 -7.24 5.32
N LYS A 50 24.51 -5.91 5.30
CA LYS A 50 25.62 -5.06 4.87
C LYS A 50 26.85 -5.23 5.77
N ASP A 51 26.64 -5.20 7.09
CA ASP A 51 27.72 -5.39 8.07
C ASP A 51 28.38 -6.76 7.90
N TYR A 52 27.60 -7.81 7.65
CA TYR A 52 28.12 -9.14 7.36
C TYR A 52 28.96 -9.19 6.08
N LEU A 53 28.50 -8.57 4.99
CA LEU A 53 29.26 -8.51 3.73
C LEU A 53 30.57 -7.73 3.94
N GLU A 54 30.52 -6.61 4.65
CA GLU A 54 31.70 -5.83 5.00
C GLU A 54 32.67 -6.64 5.89
N GLU A 55 32.19 -7.32 6.93
CA GLU A 55 33.04 -8.17 7.79
C GLU A 55 33.68 -9.31 6.98
N ARG A 56 32.92 -9.92 6.07
CA ARG A 56 33.38 -11.08 5.31
C ARG A 56 34.38 -10.71 4.22
N TYR A 57 34.14 -9.59 3.52
CA TYR A 57 34.88 -9.23 2.33
C TYR A 57 35.76 -8.00 2.52
N ASN A 58 35.69 -7.19 3.56
CA ASN A 58 36.74 -6.20 3.85
C ASN A 58 37.82 -6.89 4.71
N ALA A 59 38.97 -7.21 4.11
CA ALA A 59 40.06 -7.89 4.79
C ALA A 59 41.36 -7.09 4.67
N ASP A 60 42.29 -7.28 5.61
CA ASP A 60 43.61 -6.64 5.63
C ASP A 60 43.57 -5.11 5.54
N GLY A 61 42.52 -4.49 6.09
CA GLY A 61 42.31 -3.04 6.05
C GLY A 61 41.83 -2.48 4.71
N ARG A 62 41.57 -3.35 3.72
CA ARG A 62 41.09 -2.96 2.39
C ARG A 62 39.58 -2.88 2.34
N GLN A 63 39.06 -1.86 1.66
CA GLN A 63 37.63 -1.66 1.48
C GLN A 63 37.20 -2.17 0.11
N ARG A 64 36.49 -3.30 0.08
CA ARG A 64 36.07 -4.02 -1.13
C ARG A 64 34.55 -4.11 -1.29
N VAL A 65 33.81 -3.82 -0.23
CA VAL A 65 32.34 -3.75 -0.24
C VAL A 65 31.90 -2.31 -0.08
N PHE A 66 31.06 -1.85 -1.00
CA PHE A 66 30.50 -0.49 -1.00
C PHE A 66 29.24 -0.45 -1.86
N SER A 67 28.45 0.61 -1.75
CA SER A 67 27.19 0.71 -2.49
C SER A 67 27.39 1.25 -3.90
N ALA A 68 26.54 0.84 -4.85
CA ALA A 68 26.51 1.46 -6.17
C ALA A 68 25.99 2.92 -6.08
N GLY A 69 26.38 3.75 -7.04
CA GLY A 69 25.80 5.08 -7.20
C GLY A 69 24.42 5.01 -7.84
N THR A 70 23.63 6.07 -7.69
CA THR A 70 22.42 6.27 -8.50
C THR A 70 22.37 7.71 -8.96
N PHE A 71 22.00 7.89 -10.22
CA PHE A 71 21.84 9.21 -10.82
C PHE A 71 20.39 9.42 -11.19
N THR A 72 19.81 10.50 -10.67
CA THR A 72 18.47 10.92 -11.10
C THR A 72 18.60 11.95 -12.20
N THR A 73 17.79 11.81 -13.23
CA THR A 73 17.72 12.77 -14.34
C THR A 73 16.53 13.71 -14.17
N MET A 74 16.60 14.86 -14.83
CA MET A 74 15.52 15.84 -14.89
C MET A 74 14.34 15.26 -15.70
N LYS A 75 13.33 14.74 -14.99
CA LYS A 75 12.04 14.31 -15.55
C LYS A 75 11.12 15.51 -15.80
N LEU A 76 10.19 15.37 -16.73
CA LEU A 76 9.31 16.44 -17.22
C LEU A 76 8.65 17.29 -16.12
N LYS A 77 7.93 16.66 -15.18
CA LYS A 77 7.26 17.38 -14.08
C LYS A 77 8.24 18.15 -13.19
N ALA A 78 9.41 17.56 -12.90
CA ALA A 78 10.42 18.19 -12.08
C ALA A 78 11.10 19.36 -12.82
N ALA A 79 11.41 19.19 -14.10
CA ALA A 79 11.94 20.23 -14.97
C ALA A 79 10.96 21.41 -15.08
N LEU A 80 9.68 21.15 -15.32
CA LEU A 80 8.64 22.19 -15.34
C LEU A 80 8.59 22.96 -14.02
N LYS A 81 8.65 22.29 -12.87
CA LYS A 81 8.67 22.97 -11.56
C LYS A 81 9.90 23.84 -11.35
N ASP A 82 11.07 23.30 -11.66
CA ASP A 82 12.33 24.00 -11.44
C ASP A 82 12.49 25.21 -12.39
N VAL A 83 12.18 25.05 -13.68
CA VAL A 83 12.23 26.12 -14.67
C VAL A 83 11.16 27.17 -14.40
N ALA A 84 9.92 26.77 -14.13
CA ALA A 84 8.85 27.72 -13.83
C ALA A 84 9.15 28.58 -12.59
N ARG A 85 9.86 28.03 -11.60
CA ARG A 85 10.36 28.79 -10.44
C ARG A 85 11.38 29.86 -10.85
N VAL A 86 12.30 29.56 -11.78
CA VAL A 86 13.26 30.54 -12.33
C VAL A 86 12.53 31.67 -13.06
N HIS A 87 11.51 31.31 -13.85
CA HIS A 87 10.61 32.26 -14.53
C HIS A 87 9.59 32.93 -13.61
N ARG A 88 9.66 32.70 -12.29
CA ARG A 88 8.79 33.29 -11.25
C ARG A 88 7.29 33.02 -11.45
N VAL A 89 6.96 31.90 -12.07
CA VAL A 89 5.57 31.44 -12.16
C VAL A 89 5.08 31.02 -10.77
N PRO A 90 3.88 31.43 -10.33
CA PRO A 90 3.36 31.05 -9.02
C PRO A 90 3.32 29.53 -8.79
N HIS A 91 3.88 29.07 -7.67
CA HIS A 91 4.02 27.64 -7.34
C HIS A 91 2.68 26.89 -7.31
N SER A 92 1.59 27.56 -6.90
CA SER A 92 0.24 26.98 -6.90
C SER A 92 -0.23 26.60 -8.31
N ILE A 93 0.04 27.45 -9.31
CA ILE A 93 -0.31 27.20 -10.71
C ILE A 93 0.52 26.02 -11.23
N VAL A 94 1.82 26.01 -10.98
CA VAL A 94 2.71 24.95 -11.49
C VAL A 94 2.37 23.59 -10.86
N ASN A 95 2.10 23.55 -9.56
CA ASN A 95 1.65 22.32 -8.90
C ASN A 95 0.31 21.83 -9.46
N TYR A 96 -0.61 22.74 -9.71
CA TYR A 96 -1.90 22.41 -10.31
C TYR A 96 -1.74 21.83 -11.72
N ILE A 97 -0.89 22.44 -12.55
CA ILE A 97 -0.62 21.96 -13.91
C ILE A 97 0.12 20.62 -13.90
N THR A 98 1.17 20.48 -13.10
CA THR A 98 1.95 19.23 -13.03
C THR A 98 1.17 18.06 -12.44
N ALA A 99 0.15 18.32 -11.60
CA ALA A 99 -0.77 17.30 -11.12
C ALA A 99 -1.71 16.76 -12.21
N MET A 100 -1.94 17.49 -13.30
CA MET A 100 -2.75 17.05 -14.44
C MET A 100 -1.98 16.25 -15.48
N ILE A 101 -0.65 16.27 -15.42
CA ILE A 101 0.19 15.53 -16.34
C ILE A 101 0.27 14.10 -15.83
N ASP A 102 0.13 13.10 -16.69
CA ASP A 102 0.23 11.71 -16.25
C ASP A 102 1.68 11.35 -15.89
N ASP A 103 1.87 10.39 -14.98
CA ASP A 103 3.21 9.90 -14.66
C ASP A 103 3.84 9.18 -15.86
N GLY A 104 5.14 9.40 -16.06
CA GLY A 104 5.86 8.86 -17.22
C GLY A 104 5.63 9.62 -18.53
N THR A 105 4.82 10.68 -18.54
CA THR A 105 4.64 11.56 -19.72
C THR A 105 5.98 12.09 -20.21
N ASP A 106 6.29 11.81 -21.47
CA ASP A 106 7.47 12.31 -22.17
C ASP A 106 7.21 13.68 -22.81
N TRP A 107 8.23 14.21 -23.48
CA TRP A 107 8.15 15.52 -24.13
C TRP A 107 6.98 15.63 -25.12
N THR A 108 6.79 14.62 -25.97
CA THR A 108 5.69 14.60 -26.94
C THR A 108 4.34 14.40 -26.26
N GLY A 109 4.29 13.57 -25.22
CA GLY A 109 3.11 13.29 -24.41
C GLY A 109 2.53 14.54 -23.77
N LEU A 110 3.39 15.49 -23.34
CA LEU A 110 2.96 16.79 -22.82
C LEU A 110 1.99 17.49 -23.79
N PHE A 111 2.38 17.58 -25.07
CA PHE A 111 1.58 18.26 -26.09
C PHE A 111 0.35 17.45 -26.51
N ARG A 112 0.44 16.11 -26.53
CA ARG A 112 -0.74 15.25 -26.75
C ARG A 112 -1.79 15.48 -25.67
N GLN A 113 -1.39 15.54 -24.41
CA GLN A 113 -2.31 15.84 -23.32
C GLN A 113 -2.85 17.27 -23.41
N ALA A 114 -2.01 18.25 -23.77
CA ALA A 114 -2.45 19.64 -23.96
C ALA A 114 -3.49 19.79 -25.08
N ALA A 115 -3.46 18.93 -26.10
CA ALA A 115 -4.47 18.94 -27.15
C ALA A 115 -5.89 18.73 -26.59
N PHE A 116 -6.03 17.85 -25.60
CA PHE A 116 -7.32 17.51 -24.97
C PHE A 116 -7.56 18.26 -23.64
N ASN A 117 -6.51 18.75 -22.98
CA ASN A 117 -6.61 19.50 -21.73
C ASN A 117 -6.36 21.00 -21.97
N ARG A 118 -7.46 21.78 -21.98
CA ARG A 118 -7.42 23.23 -22.17
C ARG A 118 -6.51 23.95 -21.17
N LYS A 119 -6.51 23.56 -19.90
CA LYS A 119 -5.73 24.27 -18.87
C LYS A 119 -4.23 24.08 -19.06
N LEU A 120 -3.83 22.88 -19.46
CA LEU A 120 -2.44 22.57 -19.81
C LEU A 120 -2.01 23.34 -21.07
N ARG A 121 -2.87 23.39 -22.09
CA ARG A 121 -2.61 24.20 -23.30
C ARG A 121 -2.48 25.69 -23.00
N ASP A 122 -3.41 26.24 -22.21
CA ASP A 122 -3.39 27.65 -21.84
C ASP A 122 -2.11 27.97 -21.05
N PHE A 123 -1.63 27.07 -20.18
CA PHE A 123 -0.34 27.21 -19.50
C PHE A 123 0.85 27.24 -20.47
N ILE A 124 0.91 26.29 -21.42
CA ILE A 124 1.97 26.23 -22.45
C ILE A 124 2.01 27.51 -23.27
N GLN A 125 0.84 28.04 -23.65
CA GLN A 125 0.73 29.28 -24.44
C GLN A 125 1.04 30.54 -23.62
N THR A 126 0.72 30.54 -22.33
CA THR A 126 0.97 31.68 -21.42
C THR A 126 2.45 31.77 -21.03
N TYR A 127 3.11 30.62 -20.86
CA TYR A 127 4.51 30.53 -20.43
C TYR A 127 5.38 29.78 -21.45
N PRO A 128 5.47 30.23 -22.72
CA PRO A 128 6.17 29.50 -23.77
C PRO A 128 7.67 29.35 -23.49
N LEU A 129 8.30 30.34 -22.86
CA LEU A 129 9.73 30.30 -22.48
C LEU A 129 10.01 29.21 -21.43
N VAL A 130 9.08 28.95 -20.51
CA VAL A 130 9.21 27.85 -19.54
C VAL A 130 9.25 26.52 -20.29
N ILE A 131 8.44 26.37 -21.33
CA ILE A 131 8.38 25.14 -22.11
C ILE A 131 9.66 24.97 -22.92
N GLU A 132 10.09 26.02 -23.63
CA GLU A 132 11.34 26.01 -24.41
C GLU A 132 12.55 25.62 -23.56
N ASP A 133 12.73 26.25 -22.40
CA ASP A 133 13.87 25.97 -21.50
C ASP A 133 13.82 24.56 -20.90
N VAL A 134 12.62 24.02 -20.65
CA VAL A 134 12.48 22.64 -20.15
C VAL A 134 13.05 21.64 -21.13
N GLN A 135 12.86 21.85 -22.44
CA GLN A 135 13.30 20.90 -23.47
C GLN A 135 14.80 20.59 -23.39
N GLY A 136 15.63 21.62 -23.18
CA GLY A 136 17.09 21.48 -23.08
C GLY A 136 17.55 20.79 -21.80
N LEU A 137 16.70 20.74 -20.77
CA LEU A 137 17.03 20.17 -19.47
C LEU A 137 16.56 18.72 -19.31
N LEU A 138 15.66 18.22 -20.16
CA LEU A 138 15.15 16.85 -20.02
C LEU A 138 16.27 15.83 -20.18
N GLY A 139 16.31 14.87 -19.26
CA GLY A 139 17.32 13.81 -19.24
C GLY A 139 18.68 14.23 -18.68
N GLN A 140 18.90 15.53 -18.40
CA GLN A 140 20.14 15.97 -17.78
C GLN A 140 20.28 15.42 -16.35
N PRO A 141 21.50 15.07 -15.90
CA PRO A 141 21.75 14.66 -14.52
C PRO A 141 21.32 15.75 -13.53
N LYS A 142 20.57 15.38 -12.50
CA LYS A 142 20.04 16.29 -11.47
C LYS A 142 20.76 16.13 -10.13
N ALA A 143 20.78 14.90 -9.63
CA ALA A 143 21.33 14.59 -8.33
C ALA A 143 21.89 13.18 -8.34
N ALA A 144 22.95 12.99 -7.56
CA ALA A 144 23.55 11.70 -7.32
C ALA A 144 23.27 11.26 -5.88
N SER A 145 22.95 9.98 -5.69
CA SER A 145 22.63 9.37 -4.40
C SER A 145 23.29 8.00 -4.26
N ILE A 146 23.12 7.38 -3.11
CA ILE A 146 23.47 5.97 -2.89
C ILE A 146 22.33 5.10 -3.43
N HIS A 147 22.67 4.01 -4.13
CA HIS A 147 21.69 3.03 -4.56
C HIS A 147 21.09 2.28 -3.36
N ALA A 148 19.77 2.07 -3.38
CA ALA A 148 19.05 1.52 -2.24
C ALA A 148 19.32 0.02 -2.00
N SER A 149 19.57 -0.77 -3.05
CA SER A 149 19.84 -2.23 -2.96
C SER A 149 21.26 -2.62 -3.36
N ALA A 150 21.69 -2.25 -4.58
CA ALA A 150 22.97 -2.63 -5.17
C ALA A 150 24.21 -2.36 -4.28
N ILE A 151 24.86 -3.46 -3.92
CA ILE A 151 26.16 -3.53 -3.27
C ILE A 151 27.16 -4.08 -4.28
N VAL A 152 28.30 -3.44 -4.37
CA VAL A 152 29.43 -3.85 -5.21
C VAL A 152 30.44 -4.58 -4.35
N VAL A 153 30.94 -5.71 -4.86
CA VAL A 153 32.03 -6.46 -4.24
C VAL A 153 33.17 -6.57 -5.24
N THR A 154 34.30 -5.91 -4.95
CA THR A 154 35.48 -5.94 -5.83
C THR A 154 36.40 -7.11 -5.49
N PRO A 155 37.10 -7.69 -6.48
CA PRO A 155 38.14 -8.69 -6.24
C PRO A 155 39.26 -8.17 -5.33
N ASP A 156 39.99 -9.08 -4.70
CA ASP A 156 41.14 -8.77 -3.86
C ASP A 156 42.43 -8.53 -4.65
N THR A 157 42.42 -8.93 -5.92
CA THR A 157 43.55 -8.85 -6.83
C THR A 157 43.13 -8.39 -8.21
N ARG A 158 44.03 -7.68 -8.87
CA ARG A 158 43.94 -7.30 -10.29
C ARG A 158 45.29 -7.61 -10.93
N ASP A 159 45.28 -8.36 -12.04
CA ASP A 159 46.49 -8.76 -12.76
C ASP A 159 47.56 -9.43 -11.86
N GLY A 160 47.11 -10.23 -10.90
CA GLY A 160 47.97 -10.96 -9.94
C GLY A 160 48.58 -10.10 -8.83
N ARG A 161 48.16 -8.83 -8.69
CA ARG A 161 48.61 -7.92 -7.63
C ARG A 161 47.45 -7.57 -6.69
N PRO A 162 47.70 -7.28 -5.40
CA PRO A 162 46.67 -6.75 -4.52
C PRO A 162 46.04 -5.49 -5.12
N ALA A 163 44.71 -5.40 -5.06
CA ALA A 163 43.94 -4.30 -5.60
C ALA A 163 42.99 -3.72 -4.55
N GLU A 164 42.73 -2.42 -4.66
CA GLU A 164 41.70 -1.70 -3.91
C GLU A 164 40.47 -1.45 -4.79
N CYS A 165 39.35 -1.07 -4.19
CA CYS A 165 38.12 -0.80 -4.92
C CYS A 165 38.28 0.24 -6.05
N PHE A 166 39.07 1.30 -5.80
CA PHE A 166 39.33 2.36 -6.76
C PHE A 166 40.20 1.93 -7.94
N ASP A 167 40.86 0.77 -7.86
CA ASP A 167 41.58 0.22 -9.00
C ASP A 167 40.60 -0.31 -10.05
N PHE A 168 39.35 -0.63 -9.70
CA PHE A 168 38.36 -1.18 -10.63
C PHE A 168 37.42 -0.11 -11.20
N LEU A 169 37.01 0.87 -10.38
CA LEU A 169 36.02 1.87 -10.75
C LEU A 169 36.15 3.17 -9.92
N PRO A 170 35.72 4.33 -10.43
CA PRO A 170 35.76 5.57 -9.68
C PRO A 170 34.80 5.55 -8.49
N VAL A 171 35.31 5.87 -7.29
CA VAL A 171 34.51 5.91 -6.05
C VAL A 171 34.51 7.31 -5.45
N ARG A 172 33.42 7.63 -4.73
CA ARG A 172 33.28 8.84 -3.92
C ARG A 172 32.87 8.50 -2.49
N LYS A 173 33.04 9.46 -1.60
CA LYS A 173 32.57 9.37 -0.21
C LYS A 173 31.33 10.24 -0.03
N MET A 174 30.25 9.65 0.50
CA MET A 174 28.99 10.33 0.77
C MET A 174 28.51 9.93 2.18
N ASP A 175 28.28 10.91 3.06
CA ASP A 175 27.85 10.68 4.46
C ASP A 175 28.70 9.65 5.22
N GLY A 176 30.02 9.63 4.96
CA GLY A 176 30.95 8.70 5.59
C GLY A 176 31.10 7.35 4.90
N ALA A 177 30.21 6.99 3.97
CA ALA A 177 30.24 5.72 3.22
C ALA A 177 30.93 5.86 1.85
N LEU A 178 31.61 4.79 1.40
CA LEU A 178 32.07 4.70 0.00
C LEU A 178 30.92 4.34 -0.93
N VAL A 179 30.93 4.98 -2.10
CA VAL A 179 29.90 4.84 -3.13
C VAL A 179 30.57 4.84 -4.50
N SER A 180 30.17 3.92 -5.37
CA SER A 180 30.55 3.94 -6.78
C SER A 180 30.05 5.21 -7.48
N GLU A 181 30.88 5.82 -8.34
CA GLU A 181 30.42 6.83 -9.31
C GLU A 181 29.77 6.20 -10.54
N PHE A 182 29.85 4.87 -10.68
CA PHE A 182 29.08 4.12 -11.66
C PHE A 182 27.75 3.66 -11.05
N ASP A 183 26.68 3.70 -11.85
CA ASP A 183 25.40 3.10 -11.48
C ASP A 183 25.45 1.57 -11.56
N GLY A 184 24.42 0.91 -11.02
CA GLY A 184 24.38 -0.56 -10.96
C GLY A 184 24.48 -1.23 -12.34
N TYR A 185 23.93 -0.63 -13.39
CA TYR A 185 24.02 -1.16 -14.76
C TYR A 185 25.45 -1.07 -15.30
N SER A 186 26.10 0.07 -15.10
CA SER A 186 27.48 0.29 -15.54
C SER A 186 28.46 -0.62 -14.79
N VAL A 187 28.20 -0.93 -13.52
CA VAL A 187 28.98 -1.89 -12.72
C VAL A 187 28.88 -3.31 -13.30
N ASP A 188 27.68 -3.74 -13.72
CA ASP A 188 27.46 -5.05 -14.35
C ASP A 188 28.13 -5.13 -15.72
N GLU A 189 28.05 -4.07 -16.53
CA GLU A 189 28.68 -4.01 -17.87
C GLU A 189 30.20 -4.15 -17.83
N ILE A 190 30.86 -3.66 -16.78
CA ILE A 190 32.32 -3.83 -16.59
C ILE A 190 32.69 -5.17 -15.95
N GLY A 191 31.71 -6.04 -15.66
CA GLY A 191 31.90 -7.41 -15.20
C GLY A 191 32.21 -7.53 -13.71
N LEU A 192 31.83 -6.54 -12.89
CA LEU A 192 31.98 -6.62 -11.44
C LEU A 192 30.74 -7.26 -10.81
N LEU A 193 30.96 -7.97 -9.70
CA LEU A 193 29.88 -8.54 -8.92
C LEU A 193 29.04 -7.42 -8.29
N LYS A 194 27.77 -7.36 -8.70
CA LYS A 194 26.73 -6.50 -8.15
C LYS A 194 25.68 -7.40 -7.50
N GLU A 195 25.47 -7.22 -6.21
CA GLU A 195 24.48 -7.95 -5.43
C GLU A 195 23.40 -6.96 -4.96
N ASP A 196 22.14 -7.26 -5.29
CA ASP A 196 21.02 -6.42 -4.90
C ASP A 196 20.46 -6.90 -3.55
N VAL A 197 20.78 -6.15 -2.48
CA VAL A 197 20.23 -6.37 -1.14
C VAL A 197 18.97 -5.52 -0.99
N LEU A 198 17.84 -6.06 -1.45
CA LEU A 198 16.55 -5.37 -1.38
C LEU A 198 16.00 -5.38 0.05
N ALA A 199 15.59 -4.21 0.54
CA ALA A 199 14.92 -4.09 1.83
C ALA A 199 13.41 -3.99 1.64
N THR A 200 12.73 -5.08 1.96
CA THR A 200 11.29 -5.21 1.74
C THR A 200 10.56 -5.09 3.07
N LYS A 201 9.76 -4.02 3.19
CA LYS A 201 8.93 -3.76 4.38
C LYS A 201 7.95 -4.90 4.66
N GLU A 202 7.50 -5.59 3.62
CA GLU A 202 6.58 -6.72 3.77
C GLU A 202 7.19 -7.84 4.62
N LEU A 203 8.43 -8.22 4.34
CA LEU A 203 9.11 -9.28 5.11
C LEU A 203 9.30 -8.89 6.58
N ALA A 204 9.55 -7.61 6.86
CA ALA A 204 9.61 -7.11 8.25
C ALA A 204 8.24 -7.22 8.94
N LYS A 205 7.15 -6.84 8.25
CA LYS A 205 5.78 -6.99 8.78
C LYS A 205 5.42 -8.46 9.04
N LEU A 206 5.66 -9.35 8.06
CA LEU A 206 5.39 -10.79 8.22
C LEU A 206 6.18 -11.39 9.39
N SER A 207 7.47 -11.04 9.50
CA SER A 207 8.32 -11.46 10.62
C SER A 207 7.75 -10.99 11.97
N ALA A 208 7.32 -9.73 12.06
CA ALA A 208 6.72 -9.18 13.27
C ALA A 208 5.41 -9.89 13.65
N VAL A 209 4.53 -10.16 12.67
CA VAL A 209 3.28 -10.90 12.91
C VAL A 209 3.58 -12.32 13.38
N ILE A 210 4.48 -13.03 12.70
CA ILE A 210 4.90 -14.39 13.08
C ILE A 210 5.50 -14.41 14.49
N ALA A 211 6.33 -13.42 14.84
CA ALA A 211 6.92 -13.31 16.17
C ALA A 211 5.84 -13.12 17.26
N LEU A 212 4.81 -12.30 16.99
CA LEU A 212 3.66 -12.16 17.88
C LEU A 212 2.88 -13.46 18.00
N VAL A 213 2.66 -14.17 16.89
CA VAL A 213 1.90 -15.43 16.90
C VAL A 213 2.63 -16.51 17.68
N ASN A 214 3.91 -16.73 17.39
CA ASN A 214 4.73 -17.73 18.07
C ASN A 214 4.82 -17.46 19.58
N ARG A 215 5.00 -16.19 19.97
CA ARG A 215 5.09 -15.79 21.39
C ARG A 215 3.80 -16.02 22.17
N ASN A 216 2.65 -15.67 21.58
CA ASN A 216 1.37 -15.63 22.32
C ASN A 216 0.52 -16.90 22.16
N PHE A 217 0.69 -17.64 21.06
CA PHE A 217 -0.08 -18.84 20.75
C PHE A 217 0.77 -20.12 20.76
N GLY A 218 2.04 -20.02 21.15
CA GLY A 218 2.95 -21.17 21.28
C GLY A 218 3.20 -21.91 19.96
N GLN A 219 3.09 -21.21 18.83
CA GLN A 219 3.32 -21.78 17.52
C GLN A 219 4.80 -21.72 17.14
N GLU A 220 5.18 -22.52 16.14
CA GLU A 220 6.51 -22.51 15.52
C GLU A 220 6.34 -22.18 14.03
N LEU A 221 5.68 -21.06 13.74
CA LEU A 221 5.47 -20.59 12.39
C LEU A 221 6.75 -19.97 11.85
N THR A 222 7.00 -20.22 10.57
CA THR A 222 7.99 -19.54 9.74
C THR A 222 7.32 -19.26 8.39
N ILE A 223 7.88 -18.33 7.60
CA ILE A 223 7.39 -18.09 6.24
C ILE A 223 7.43 -19.41 5.44
N GLY A 224 8.54 -20.16 5.51
CA GLY A 224 8.70 -21.43 4.81
C GLY A 224 7.64 -22.47 5.18
N ARG A 225 7.34 -22.63 6.48
CA ARG A 225 6.29 -23.57 6.92
C ARG A 225 4.91 -23.20 6.35
N ILE A 226 4.57 -21.90 6.33
CA ILE A 226 3.29 -21.44 5.78
C ILE A 226 3.25 -21.67 4.27
N THR A 227 4.32 -21.31 3.55
CA THR A 227 4.36 -21.34 2.08
C THR A 227 4.63 -22.72 1.48
N GLN A 228 5.07 -23.70 2.27
CA GLN A 228 5.34 -25.07 1.80
C GLN A 228 4.29 -26.07 2.28
N ASP A 229 3.88 -25.98 3.55
CA ASP A 229 3.07 -27.03 4.19
C ASP A 229 1.59 -26.65 4.37
N MET A 230 1.25 -25.36 4.22
CA MET A 230 -0.06 -24.83 4.64
C MET A 230 -0.82 -24.11 3.51
N LEU A 231 -0.55 -24.47 2.26
CA LEU A 231 -1.17 -23.82 1.09
C LEU A 231 -2.64 -24.20 0.88
N GLU A 232 -3.16 -25.25 1.51
CA GLU A 232 -4.53 -25.73 1.29
C GLU A 232 -5.57 -25.09 2.24
N ASP A 233 -5.24 -23.99 2.92
CA ASP A 233 -6.16 -23.33 3.86
C ASP A 233 -7.30 -22.58 3.14
N GLY A 234 -8.48 -23.21 3.10
CA GLY A 234 -9.69 -22.62 2.52
C GLY A 234 -10.15 -21.32 3.16
N LYS A 235 -9.78 -21.05 4.43
CA LYS A 235 -10.12 -19.78 5.11
C LYS A 235 -9.36 -18.61 4.48
N THR A 236 -8.09 -18.82 4.14
CA THR A 236 -7.24 -17.83 3.45
C THR A 236 -7.80 -17.47 2.09
N TYR A 237 -8.14 -18.47 1.28
CA TYR A 237 -8.73 -18.24 -0.04
C TYR A 237 -10.08 -17.54 0.03
N ARG A 238 -10.96 -17.96 0.94
CA ARG A 238 -12.26 -17.29 1.16
C ARG A 238 -12.09 -15.84 1.57
N LEU A 239 -11.14 -15.54 2.46
CA LEU A 239 -10.85 -14.16 2.87
C LEU A 239 -10.49 -13.28 1.67
N LEU A 240 -9.67 -13.80 0.74
CA LEU A 240 -9.31 -13.10 -0.49
C LEU A 240 -10.51 -12.97 -1.45
N SER A 241 -11.26 -14.06 -1.66
CA SER A 241 -12.47 -14.11 -2.48
C SER A 241 -13.58 -13.16 -2.01
N ASP A 242 -13.66 -12.89 -0.71
CA ASP A 242 -14.58 -11.92 -0.12
C ASP A 242 -14.09 -10.45 -0.28
N GLY A 243 -12.91 -10.25 -0.89
CA GLY A 243 -12.31 -8.94 -1.11
C GLY A 243 -11.72 -8.30 0.15
N ASN A 244 -11.36 -9.10 1.17
CA ASN A 244 -10.68 -8.61 2.37
C ASN A 244 -9.16 -8.57 2.14
N THR A 245 -8.68 -7.81 1.17
CA THR A 245 -7.27 -7.80 0.77
C THR A 245 -6.43 -6.62 1.27
N GLN A 246 -6.97 -5.78 2.17
CA GLN A 246 -6.20 -4.66 2.73
C GLN A 246 -4.95 -5.15 3.49
N ASN A 247 -3.83 -4.44 3.29
CA ASN A 247 -2.49 -4.80 3.77
C ASN A 247 -1.96 -6.18 3.32
N VAL A 248 -2.62 -6.89 2.40
CA VAL A 248 -2.07 -8.08 1.77
C VAL A 248 -1.17 -7.65 0.62
N PHE A 249 0.11 -8.02 0.68
CA PHE A 249 1.12 -7.65 -0.31
C PHE A 249 0.66 -7.94 -1.74
N GLN A 250 0.94 -7.02 -2.68
CA GLN A 250 0.52 -7.03 -4.10
C GLN A 250 -1.01 -6.98 -4.33
N PHE A 251 -1.85 -7.38 -3.37
CA PHE A 251 -3.28 -7.62 -3.58
C PHE A 251 -4.21 -6.57 -2.97
N SER A 252 -3.70 -5.44 -2.49
CA SER A 252 -4.48 -4.44 -1.73
C SER A 252 -5.12 -3.32 -2.56
N SER A 253 -4.82 -3.20 -3.85
CA SER A 253 -5.39 -2.13 -4.69
C SER A 253 -6.86 -2.41 -5.02
N PRO A 254 -7.75 -1.40 -5.10
CA PRO A 254 -9.17 -1.64 -5.37
C PRO A 254 -9.45 -2.46 -6.63
N GLY A 255 -8.66 -2.23 -7.68
CA GLY A 255 -8.80 -2.93 -8.94
C GLY A 255 -8.40 -4.41 -8.85
N ILE A 256 -7.25 -4.72 -8.24
CA ILE A 256 -6.82 -6.12 -8.07
C ILE A 256 -7.72 -6.85 -7.06
N THR A 257 -8.22 -6.17 -6.02
CA THR A 257 -9.22 -6.73 -5.10
C THR A 257 -10.44 -7.19 -5.88
N ARG A 258 -10.98 -6.36 -6.77
CA ARG A 258 -12.13 -6.73 -7.60
C ARG A 258 -11.80 -7.92 -8.51
N PHE A 259 -10.63 -7.91 -9.14
CA PHE A 259 -10.20 -9.04 -9.98
C PHE A 259 -10.08 -10.35 -9.19
N ILE A 260 -9.57 -10.31 -7.95
CA ILE A 260 -9.53 -11.47 -7.04
C ILE A 260 -10.96 -11.96 -6.73
N GLN A 261 -11.87 -11.05 -6.41
CA GLN A 261 -13.28 -11.38 -6.20
C GLN A 261 -13.92 -11.96 -7.46
N ASP A 262 -13.49 -11.52 -8.64
CA ASP A 262 -14.00 -12.08 -9.88
C ASP A 262 -13.46 -13.50 -10.12
N VAL A 263 -12.17 -13.73 -9.89
CA VAL A 263 -11.52 -15.04 -10.06
C VAL A 263 -12.00 -16.08 -9.05
N GLN A 264 -12.31 -15.68 -7.81
CA GLN A 264 -12.61 -16.59 -6.69
C GLN A 264 -11.51 -17.67 -6.52
N PRO A 265 -10.28 -17.28 -6.15
CA PRO A 265 -9.16 -18.22 -6.07
C PRO A 265 -9.42 -19.34 -5.06
N GLU A 266 -8.99 -20.56 -5.37
CA GLU A 266 -9.10 -21.73 -4.47
C GLU A 266 -7.75 -22.42 -4.26
N CYS A 267 -6.70 -22.03 -4.99
CA CYS A 267 -5.37 -22.60 -4.88
C CYS A 267 -4.27 -21.55 -5.14
N ILE A 268 -3.01 -21.93 -4.88
CA ILE A 268 -1.88 -21.00 -5.07
C ILE A 268 -1.67 -20.62 -6.54
N GLU A 269 -1.92 -21.53 -7.49
CA GLU A 269 -1.75 -21.24 -8.93
C GLU A 269 -2.68 -20.11 -9.38
N ASP A 270 -3.88 -20.00 -8.80
CA ASP A 270 -4.80 -18.89 -9.08
C ASP A 270 -4.15 -17.55 -8.66
N LEU A 271 -3.51 -17.49 -7.49
CA LEU A 271 -2.85 -16.28 -7.01
C LEU A 271 -1.62 -15.90 -7.85
N ILE A 272 -0.86 -16.90 -8.32
CA ILE A 272 0.27 -16.69 -9.23
C ILE A 272 -0.22 -16.09 -10.55
N ALA A 273 -1.31 -16.63 -11.09
CA ALA A 273 -1.93 -16.13 -12.32
C ALA A 273 -2.50 -14.72 -12.12
N ILE A 274 -3.18 -14.46 -11.00
CA ILE A 274 -3.71 -13.13 -10.67
C ILE A 274 -2.58 -12.08 -10.66
N ASN A 275 -1.48 -12.38 -9.98
CA ASN A 275 -0.32 -11.48 -9.89
C ASN A 275 0.28 -11.21 -11.28
N ALA A 276 0.38 -12.24 -12.12
CA ALA A 276 0.87 -12.09 -13.49
C ALA A 276 -0.13 -11.38 -14.42
N LEU A 277 -1.44 -11.57 -14.27
CA LEU A 277 -2.46 -11.10 -15.21
C LEU A 277 -2.98 -9.69 -14.92
N TYR A 278 -2.92 -9.17 -13.69
CA TYR A 278 -3.52 -7.87 -13.39
C TYR A 278 -2.59 -6.69 -13.75
N ARG A 279 -2.42 -6.43 -15.05
CA ARG A 279 -1.54 -5.37 -15.60
C ARG A 279 -2.20 -4.70 -16.82
N PRO A 280 -1.83 -3.45 -17.17
CA PRO A 280 -2.46 -2.74 -18.29
C PRO A 280 -2.43 -3.52 -19.62
N ALA A 281 -1.27 -4.12 -19.95
CA ALA A 281 -1.09 -4.84 -21.21
C ALA A 281 -1.98 -6.10 -21.36
N THR A 282 -2.30 -6.77 -20.25
CA THR A 282 -3.15 -7.97 -20.22
C THR A 282 -4.64 -7.63 -20.18
N LEU A 283 -5.00 -6.50 -19.55
CA LEU A 283 -6.37 -5.96 -19.56
C LEU A 283 -6.78 -5.55 -20.98
N ASP A 284 -5.91 -4.88 -21.72
CA ASP A 284 -6.20 -4.39 -23.08
C ASP A 284 -6.50 -5.51 -24.09
N ILE A 285 -5.98 -6.71 -23.85
CA ILE A 285 -6.14 -7.87 -24.75
C ILE A 285 -7.23 -8.85 -24.29
N GLY A 286 -7.92 -8.57 -23.18
CA GLY A 286 -9.01 -9.42 -22.66
C GLY A 286 -8.56 -10.71 -21.94
N ALA A 287 -7.27 -10.90 -21.68
CA ALA A 287 -6.76 -12.14 -21.07
C ALA A 287 -7.26 -12.35 -19.63
N THR A 288 -7.52 -11.27 -18.89
CA THR A 288 -8.11 -11.31 -17.55
C THR A 288 -9.55 -11.84 -17.58
N ASP A 289 -10.34 -11.39 -18.56
CA ASP A 289 -11.75 -11.75 -18.69
C ASP A 289 -11.90 -13.22 -19.10
N ASP A 290 -11.07 -13.66 -20.05
CA ASP A 290 -11.03 -15.07 -20.45
C ASP A 290 -10.61 -15.97 -19.29
N TYR A 291 -9.58 -15.58 -18.51
CA TYR A 291 -9.17 -16.34 -17.33
C TYR A 291 -10.31 -16.49 -16.32
N VAL A 292 -11.05 -15.41 -16.02
CA VAL A 292 -12.21 -15.45 -15.12
C VAL A 292 -13.29 -16.40 -15.64
N ARG A 293 -13.64 -16.30 -16.93
CA ARG A 293 -14.68 -17.15 -17.55
C ARG A 293 -14.31 -18.62 -17.51
N PHE A 294 -13.04 -18.95 -17.79
CA PHE A 294 -12.56 -20.33 -17.70
C PHE A 294 -12.53 -20.83 -16.27
N ARG A 295 -12.04 -20.01 -15.32
CA ARG A 295 -11.94 -20.39 -13.91
C ARG A 295 -13.31 -20.66 -13.27
N ARG A 296 -14.33 -19.89 -13.68
CA ARG A 296 -15.74 -20.05 -13.24
C ARG A 296 -16.49 -21.16 -13.98
N GLY A 297 -15.88 -21.78 -14.99
CA GLY A 297 -16.54 -22.80 -15.81
C GLY A 297 -17.65 -22.26 -16.72
N GLU A 298 -17.66 -20.95 -16.99
CA GLU A 298 -18.62 -20.32 -17.90
C GLU A 298 -18.32 -20.69 -19.37
N VAL A 299 -17.06 -20.98 -19.66
CA VAL A 299 -16.57 -21.42 -20.98
C VAL A 299 -15.54 -22.52 -20.80
N ALA A 300 -15.56 -23.54 -21.68
CA ALA A 300 -14.52 -24.56 -21.71
C ALA A 300 -13.25 -24.02 -22.38
N PRO A 301 -12.06 -24.16 -21.77
CA PRO A 301 -10.80 -23.75 -22.39
C PRO A 301 -10.45 -24.64 -23.58
N VAL A 302 -9.90 -24.02 -24.63
CA VAL A 302 -9.39 -24.71 -25.82
C VAL A 302 -7.87 -24.68 -25.80
N TYR A 303 -7.26 -25.85 -25.94
CA TYR A 303 -5.81 -26.00 -25.97
C TYR A 303 -5.36 -26.29 -27.40
N ASN A 304 -4.37 -25.53 -27.89
CA ASN A 304 -3.71 -25.86 -29.15
C ASN A 304 -2.91 -27.16 -29.00
N TYR A 305 -2.65 -27.81 -30.14
CA TYR A 305 -1.86 -29.02 -30.27
C TYR A 305 -0.54 -28.92 -29.49
N GLY A 306 -0.29 -29.92 -28.64
CA GLY A 306 0.94 -30.01 -27.85
C GLY A 306 1.08 -28.98 -26.72
N CYS A 307 0.14 -28.05 -26.54
CA CYS A 307 0.27 -26.97 -25.55
C CYS A 307 -0.33 -27.30 -24.18
N TYR A 308 -1.15 -28.35 -24.04
CA TYR A 308 -1.91 -28.65 -22.82
C TYR A 308 -1.04 -28.68 -21.57
N GLU A 309 0.06 -29.44 -21.57
CA GLU A 309 0.92 -29.57 -20.38
C GLU A 309 1.55 -28.24 -19.95
N ALA A 310 1.86 -27.36 -20.91
CA ALA A 310 2.45 -26.05 -20.63
C ALA A 310 1.41 -25.04 -20.11
N THR A 311 0.15 -25.11 -20.57
CA THR A 311 -0.86 -24.08 -20.31
C THR A 311 -2.09 -24.54 -19.51
N LYS A 312 -2.13 -25.78 -19.02
CA LYS A 312 -3.25 -26.32 -18.23
C LYS A 312 -3.53 -25.53 -16.94
N ASN A 313 -2.49 -25.00 -16.29
CA ASN A 313 -2.64 -24.19 -15.07
C ASN A 313 -3.11 -22.75 -15.35
N THR A 314 -3.25 -22.38 -16.63
CA THR A 314 -3.75 -21.08 -17.07
C THR A 314 -4.81 -21.20 -18.15
N PHE A 315 -5.50 -22.35 -18.20
CA PHE A 315 -6.65 -22.56 -19.08
C PHE A 315 -6.36 -22.31 -20.58
N GLY A 316 -5.13 -22.62 -21.04
CA GLY A 316 -4.72 -22.41 -22.43
C GLY A 316 -4.11 -21.04 -22.71
N ILE A 317 -4.19 -20.10 -21.78
CA ILE A 317 -3.64 -18.73 -21.92
C ILE A 317 -2.13 -18.75 -21.66
N MET A 318 -1.32 -18.16 -22.54
CA MET A 318 0.14 -18.04 -22.35
C MET A 318 0.49 -16.84 -21.45
N VAL A 319 0.26 -17.00 -20.15
CA VAL A 319 0.50 -15.98 -19.12
C VAL A 319 1.98 -15.83 -18.81
N TYR A 320 2.74 -16.94 -18.81
CA TYR A 320 4.13 -16.94 -18.36
C TYR A 320 5.15 -17.09 -19.48
N GLN A 321 6.35 -16.56 -19.26
CA GLN A 321 7.48 -16.70 -20.18
C GLN A 321 7.87 -18.18 -20.34
N GLU A 322 7.87 -18.89 -19.23
CA GLU A 322 8.19 -20.31 -19.14
C GLU A 322 7.22 -21.19 -19.96
N GLN A 323 5.99 -20.72 -20.21
CA GLN A 323 5.01 -21.49 -20.99
C GLN A 323 5.36 -21.51 -22.47
N PHE A 324 5.59 -20.33 -23.08
CA PHE A 324 6.00 -20.31 -24.48
C PHE A 324 7.40 -20.91 -24.67
N MET A 325 8.27 -20.80 -23.66
CA MET A 325 9.57 -21.47 -23.65
C MET A 325 9.40 -22.99 -23.66
N SER A 326 8.52 -23.52 -22.81
CA SER A 326 8.19 -24.95 -22.78
C SER A 326 7.59 -25.43 -24.11
N VAL A 327 6.70 -24.65 -24.73
CA VAL A 327 6.12 -24.98 -26.04
C VAL A 327 7.18 -24.96 -27.14
N ALA A 328 8.07 -23.96 -27.16
CA ALA A 328 9.18 -23.89 -28.11
C ALA A 328 10.15 -25.08 -27.98
N HIS A 329 10.41 -25.53 -26.74
CA HIS A 329 11.24 -26.71 -26.48
C HIS A 329 10.56 -28.01 -26.89
N THR A 330 9.35 -28.26 -26.37
CA THR A 330 8.64 -29.55 -26.50
C THR A 330 8.00 -29.76 -27.87
N LEU A 331 7.40 -28.71 -28.44
CA LEU A 331 6.75 -28.76 -29.74
C LEU A 331 7.67 -28.27 -30.86
N GLY A 332 8.35 -27.14 -30.64
CA GLY A 332 9.25 -26.54 -31.62
C GLY A 332 10.64 -27.21 -31.72
N GLY A 333 10.98 -28.13 -30.82
CA GLY A 333 12.26 -28.83 -30.81
C GLY A 333 13.48 -27.97 -30.48
N PHE A 334 13.29 -26.80 -29.86
CA PHE A 334 14.41 -25.92 -29.48
C PHE A 334 15.19 -26.52 -28.31
N ASP A 335 16.51 -26.34 -28.27
CA ASP A 335 17.27 -26.59 -27.04
C ASP A 335 17.04 -25.47 -26.00
N LEU A 336 17.51 -25.67 -24.77
CA LEU A 336 17.34 -24.70 -23.68
C LEU A 336 17.98 -23.34 -23.99
N GLY A 337 19.12 -23.32 -24.68
CA GLY A 337 19.82 -22.09 -25.05
C GLY A 337 19.05 -21.29 -26.10
N LYS A 338 18.57 -21.95 -27.16
CA LYS A 338 17.71 -21.37 -28.21
C LYS A 338 16.37 -20.90 -27.64
N THR A 339 15.87 -21.57 -26.61
CA THR A 339 14.65 -21.17 -25.91
C THR A 339 14.82 -19.88 -25.09
N ASP A 340 15.92 -19.72 -24.35
CA ASP A 340 16.25 -18.42 -23.71
C ASP A 340 16.54 -17.33 -24.76
N TYR A 341 17.13 -17.71 -25.89
CA TYR A 341 17.34 -16.79 -27.00
C TYR A 341 16.02 -16.27 -27.58
N LEU A 342 15.00 -17.12 -27.73
CA LEU A 342 13.64 -16.72 -28.10
C LEU A 342 13.06 -15.72 -27.08
N ARG A 343 13.15 -16.01 -25.78
CA ARG A 343 12.68 -15.11 -24.71
C ARG A 343 13.34 -13.72 -24.80
N LYS A 344 14.66 -13.67 -25.04
CA LYS A 344 15.41 -12.41 -25.25
C LYS A 344 15.03 -11.68 -26.53
N ALA A 345 14.81 -12.42 -27.63
CA ALA A 345 14.42 -11.86 -28.92
C ALA A 345 13.06 -11.16 -28.85
N ILE A 346 12.10 -11.82 -28.19
CA ILE A 346 10.77 -11.30 -27.90
C ILE A 346 10.84 -9.98 -27.11
N GLY A 347 11.62 -9.97 -26.01
CA GLY A 347 11.75 -8.77 -25.18
C GLY A 347 12.39 -7.57 -25.91
N LYS A 348 13.35 -7.82 -26.80
CA LYS A 348 14.07 -6.78 -27.57
C LYS A 348 13.39 -6.40 -28.90
N LYS A 349 12.28 -7.04 -29.28
CA LYS A 349 11.52 -6.79 -30.52
C LYS A 349 12.40 -6.81 -31.80
N LYS A 350 13.36 -7.72 -31.89
CA LYS A 350 14.26 -7.82 -33.06
C LYS A 350 13.57 -8.57 -34.21
N ALA A 351 13.06 -7.84 -35.20
CA ALA A 351 12.26 -8.40 -36.29
C ALA A 351 12.97 -9.52 -37.08
N ASP A 352 14.23 -9.29 -37.51
CA ASP A 352 15.00 -10.27 -38.29
C ASP A 352 15.22 -11.58 -37.52
N LEU A 353 15.38 -11.45 -36.21
CA LEU A 353 15.61 -12.59 -35.33
C LEU A 353 14.36 -13.42 -35.10
N MET A 354 13.22 -12.74 -34.93
CA MET A 354 11.92 -13.38 -34.80
C MET A 354 11.55 -14.15 -36.05
N ALA A 355 11.86 -13.63 -37.24
CA ALA A 355 11.61 -14.33 -38.51
C ALA A 355 12.38 -15.65 -38.62
N THR A 356 13.65 -15.66 -38.20
CA THR A 356 14.48 -16.88 -38.20
C THR A 356 13.94 -17.92 -37.23
N LEU A 357 13.63 -17.50 -35.99
CA LEU A 357 13.08 -18.40 -34.98
C LEU A 357 11.69 -18.93 -35.35
N LYS A 358 10.88 -18.14 -36.07
CA LYS A 358 9.58 -18.59 -36.58
C LYS A 358 9.73 -19.78 -37.52
N ALA A 359 10.63 -19.67 -38.51
CA ALA A 359 10.84 -20.73 -39.48
C ALA A 359 11.30 -22.03 -38.80
N ASP A 360 12.24 -21.91 -37.86
CA ASP A 360 12.74 -23.05 -37.09
C ASP A 360 11.65 -23.70 -36.23
N PHE A 361 10.81 -22.89 -35.58
CA PHE A 361 9.71 -23.38 -34.74
C PHE A 361 8.67 -24.14 -35.57
N ILE A 362 8.24 -23.59 -36.70
CA ILE A 362 7.24 -24.23 -37.57
C ILE A 362 7.79 -25.58 -38.08
N ALA A 363 9.03 -25.61 -38.56
CA ALA A 363 9.65 -26.85 -39.03
C ALA A 363 9.72 -27.91 -37.92
N GLY A 364 10.09 -27.52 -36.69
CA GLY A 364 10.11 -28.41 -35.54
C GLY A 364 8.71 -28.91 -35.14
N ALA A 365 7.73 -28.01 -35.09
CA ALA A 365 6.35 -28.32 -34.74
C ALA A 365 5.72 -29.31 -35.74
N VAL A 366 5.88 -29.07 -37.03
CA VAL A 366 5.40 -29.98 -38.09
C VAL A 366 6.13 -31.33 -38.02
N GLY A 367 7.45 -31.32 -37.77
CA GLY A 367 8.23 -32.54 -37.54
C GLY A 367 7.73 -33.36 -36.34
N ASN A 368 7.15 -32.70 -35.35
CA ASN A 368 6.56 -33.30 -34.15
C ASN A 368 5.04 -33.60 -34.29
N GLY A 369 4.49 -33.55 -35.51
CA GLY A 369 3.11 -33.95 -35.81
C GLY A 369 2.05 -32.86 -35.69
N CYS A 370 2.44 -31.61 -35.47
CA CYS A 370 1.52 -30.47 -35.47
C CYS A 370 1.08 -30.11 -36.90
N PRO A 371 -0.23 -29.89 -37.16
CA PRO A 371 -0.68 -29.34 -38.44
C PRO A 371 -0.07 -27.94 -38.70
N ASP A 372 0.28 -27.66 -39.95
CA ASP A 372 0.94 -26.41 -40.35
C ASP A 372 0.16 -25.14 -39.93
N TYR A 373 -1.17 -25.14 -40.16
CA TYR A 373 -2.03 -24.02 -39.75
C TYR A 373 -2.04 -23.80 -38.23
N GLU A 374 -1.91 -24.87 -37.45
CA GLU A 374 -1.94 -24.81 -36.00
C GLU A 374 -0.57 -24.41 -35.45
N ALA A 375 0.52 -24.83 -36.08
CA ALA A 375 1.86 -24.33 -35.80
C ALA A 375 1.97 -22.81 -36.01
N GLU A 376 1.37 -22.28 -37.09
CA GLU A 376 1.31 -20.83 -37.31
C GLU A 376 0.49 -20.10 -36.24
N GLU A 377 -0.66 -20.66 -35.84
CA GLU A 377 -1.50 -20.08 -34.78
C GLU A 377 -0.75 -20.06 -33.43
N ILE A 378 -0.07 -21.15 -33.08
CA ILE A 378 0.72 -21.24 -31.85
C ILE A 378 1.84 -20.21 -31.88
N TRP A 379 2.57 -20.09 -32.98
CA TRP A 379 3.62 -19.07 -33.11
C TRP A 379 3.06 -17.65 -32.94
N HIS A 380 1.91 -17.36 -33.56
CA HIS A 380 1.25 -16.07 -33.39
C HIS A 380 0.91 -15.80 -31.92
N LYS A 381 0.43 -16.81 -31.18
CA LYS A 381 0.18 -16.69 -29.73
C LYS A 381 1.46 -16.40 -28.95
N ILE A 382 2.60 -17.03 -29.30
CA ILE A 382 3.91 -16.73 -28.69
C ILE A 382 4.30 -15.27 -28.94
N GLU A 383 4.13 -14.75 -30.16
CA GLU A 383 4.43 -13.34 -30.48
C GLU A 383 3.57 -12.35 -29.70
N VAL A 384 2.27 -12.65 -29.54
CA VAL A 384 1.34 -11.81 -28.76
C VAL A 384 1.68 -11.92 -27.27
N ALA A 385 1.91 -13.14 -26.75
CA ALA A 385 2.35 -13.40 -25.38
C ALA A 385 3.64 -12.65 -25.04
N GLY A 386 4.52 -12.46 -26.01
CA GLY A 386 5.72 -11.66 -25.83
C GLY A 386 5.51 -10.21 -25.39
N LYS A 387 4.31 -9.65 -25.61
CA LYS A 387 3.97 -8.28 -25.21
C LYS A 387 3.49 -8.16 -23.77
N TYR A 388 2.99 -9.25 -23.18
CA TYR A 388 2.28 -9.21 -21.90
C TYR A 388 2.70 -10.28 -20.90
N SER A 389 3.35 -11.36 -21.33
CA SER A 389 3.74 -12.48 -20.47
C SER A 389 4.66 -12.06 -19.32
N PHE A 390 4.64 -12.84 -18.26
CA PHE A 390 5.40 -12.57 -17.04
C PHE A 390 6.36 -13.69 -16.68
N ASN A 391 7.38 -13.38 -15.90
CA ASN A 391 8.23 -14.42 -15.34
C ASN A 391 7.46 -15.15 -14.21
N ARG A 392 7.24 -16.47 -14.37
CA ARG A 392 6.48 -17.27 -13.41
C ARG A 392 7.20 -17.37 -12.07
N SER A 393 8.51 -17.56 -12.07
CA SER A 393 9.27 -17.70 -10.82
C SER A 393 9.12 -16.46 -9.91
N HIS A 394 9.15 -15.27 -10.52
CA HIS A 394 8.95 -14.01 -9.83
C HIS A 394 7.50 -13.83 -9.34
N ALA A 395 6.50 -14.12 -10.19
CA ALA A 395 5.10 -14.11 -9.76
C ALA A 395 4.82 -15.11 -8.63
N ALA A 396 5.43 -16.29 -8.69
CA ALA A 396 5.28 -17.33 -7.66
C ALA A 396 5.84 -16.88 -6.31
N ALA A 397 7.05 -16.33 -6.27
CA ALA A 397 7.67 -15.85 -5.03
C ALA A 397 6.81 -14.77 -4.34
N TYR A 398 6.28 -13.82 -5.11
CA TYR A 398 5.42 -12.76 -4.56
C TYR A 398 4.00 -13.21 -4.25
N ALA A 399 3.43 -14.14 -5.02
CA ALA A 399 2.14 -14.73 -4.68
C ALA A 399 2.22 -15.56 -3.39
N LEU A 400 3.30 -16.29 -3.14
CA LEU A 400 3.55 -17.00 -1.89
C LEU A 400 3.72 -16.01 -0.71
N THR A 401 4.41 -14.90 -0.94
CA THR A 401 4.54 -13.83 0.08
C THR A 401 3.19 -13.21 0.41
N ALA A 402 2.37 -12.93 -0.62
CA ALA A 402 1.00 -12.44 -0.45
C ALA A 402 0.11 -13.46 0.28
N TYR A 403 0.22 -14.75 -0.08
CA TYR A 403 -0.49 -15.84 0.58
C TYR A 403 -0.12 -15.91 2.07
N CYS A 404 1.16 -15.80 2.42
CA CYS A 404 1.62 -15.80 3.81
C CYS A 404 0.94 -14.69 4.63
N GLY A 405 0.88 -13.47 4.09
CA GLY A 405 0.16 -12.36 4.73
C GLY A 405 -1.34 -12.61 4.85
N ALA A 406 -1.99 -13.11 3.79
CA ALA A 406 -3.41 -13.45 3.81
C ALA A 406 -3.72 -14.57 4.81
N TRP A 407 -2.84 -15.57 4.93
CA TRP A 407 -2.96 -16.69 5.85
C TRP A 407 -2.86 -16.25 7.30
N LEU A 408 -1.88 -15.40 7.62
CA LEU A 408 -1.73 -14.81 8.95
C LEU A 408 -2.93 -13.95 9.31
N LYS A 409 -3.47 -13.20 8.36
CA LYS A 409 -4.68 -12.40 8.54
C LYS A 409 -5.92 -13.25 8.77
N ALA A 410 -6.08 -14.34 8.01
CA ALA A 410 -7.21 -15.24 8.16
C ALA A 410 -7.18 -15.99 9.50
N ASN A 411 -6.00 -16.44 9.93
CA ASN A 411 -5.86 -17.35 11.07
C ASN A 411 -5.51 -16.64 12.39
N TYR A 412 -4.81 -15.52 12.34
CA TYR A 412 -4.41 -14.69 13.49
C TYR A 412 -4.69 -13.20 13.25
N PRO A 413 -5.97 -12.82 13.02
CA PRO A 413 -6.33 -11.47 12.60
C PRO A 413 -5.87 -10.40 13.60
N SER A 414 -6.02 -10.63 14.91
CA SER A 414 -5.61 -9.65 15.92
C SER A 414 -4.10 -9.39 15.87
N ALA A 415 -3.26 -10.41 15.71
CA ALA A 415 -1.81 -10.23 15.53
C ALA A 415 -1.47 -9.52 14.20
N PHE A 416 -2.12 -9.91 13.10
CA PHE A 416 -1.92 -9.29 11.80
C PHE A 416 -2.27 -7.79 11.81
N TYR A 417 -3.47 -7.44 12.28
CA TYR A 417 -3.93 -6.05 12.31
C TYR A 417 -3.14 -5.19 13.29
N THR A 418 -2.61 -5.74 14.38
CA THR A 418 -1.70 -5.02 15.30
C THR A 418 -0.50 -4.48 14.53
N VAL A 419 0.15 -5.33 13.73
CA VAL A 419 1.31 -4.93 12.93
C VAL A 419 0.88 -4.06 11.76
N ALA A 420 -0.21 -4.40 11.05
CA ALA A 420 -0.69 -3.58 9.94
C ALA A 420 -0.96 -2.13 10.36
N LEU A 421 -1.58 -1.91 11.52
CA LEU A 421 -1.84 -0.58 12.09
C LEU A 421 -0.56 0.17 12.47
N GLN A 422 0.46 -0.55 12.96
CA GLN A 422 1.75 0.06 13.30
C GLN A 422 2.39 0.72 12.07
N TRP A 423 2.24 0.09 10.89
CA TRP A 423 2.85 0.54 9.63
C TRP A 423 1.91 1.37 8.74
N ALA A 424 0.64 1.50 9.09
CA ALA A 424 -0.35 2.22 8.28
C ALA A 424 -0.16 3.74 8.35
N ASP A 425 -0.32 4.40 7.21
CA ASP A 425 -0.53 5.85 7.17
C ASP A 425 -1.94 6.20 7.70
N ASP A 426 -2.10 7.43 8.23
CA ASP A 426 -3.39 7.88 8.79
C ASP A 426 -4.57 7.76 7.82
N LYS A 427 -4.30 7.85 6.50
CA LYS A 427 -5.32 7.69 5.43
C LYS A 427 -5.77 6.23 5.22
N GLU A 428 -4.93 5.26 5.59
CA GLU A 428 -5.19 3.82 5.38
C GLU A 428 -5.93 3.20 6.57
N ILE A 429 -5.73 3.78 7.76
CA ILE A 429 -6.33 3.32 9.03
C ILE A 429 -7.84 3.08 8.89
N PRO A 430 -8.69 4.02 8.43
CA PRO A 430 -10.14 3.80 8.41
C PRO A 430 -10.55 2.58 7.56
N SER A 431 -9.87 2.36 6.43
CA SER A 431 -10.16 1.22 5.57
C SER A 431 -9.71 -0.10 6.20
N LEU A 432 -8.56 -0.11 6.88
CA LEU A 432 -8.10 -1.28 7.64
C LEU A 432 -9.05 -1.61 8.79
N MET A 433 -9.52 -0.60 9.52
CA MET A 433 -10.49 -0.76 10.61
C MET A 433 -11.81 -1.34 10.12
N ALA A 434 -12.37 -0.78 9.03
CA ALA A 434 -13.62 -1.25 8.44
C ALA A 434 -13.55 -2.72 8.02
N GLU A 435 -12.42 -3.11 7.41
CA GLU A 435 -12.22 -4.48 6.96
C GLU A 435 -12.00 -5.44 8.13
N MET A 436 -11.18 -5.05 9.11
CA MET A 436 -10.93 -5.83 10.33
C MET A 436 -12.24 -6.20 11.05
N GLU A 437 -13.12 -5.21 11.24
CA GLU A 437 -14.44 -5.39 11.86
C GLU A 437 -15.37 -6.29 11.04
N ARG A 438 -15.17 -6.34 9.71
CA ARG A 438 -15.97 -7.18 8.80
C ARG A 438 -15.50 -8.63 8.78
N CYS A 439 -14.18 -8.88 8.80
CA CYS A 439 -13.62 -10.22 8.59
C CYS A 439 -13.07 -10.90 9.84
N SER A 440 -13.16 -10.28 11.02
CA SER A 440 -12.62 -10.83 12.26
C SER A 440 -13.35 -10.36 13.53
N SER A 441 -13.03 -11.00 14.67
CA SER A 441 -13.43 -10.56 16.01
C SER A 441 -12.60 -9.41 16.55
N ALA A 442 -11.48 -9.07 15.90
CA ALA A 442 -10.53 -8.08 16.37
C ALA A 442 -11.16 -6.69 16.39
N LYS A 443 -10.91 -5.96 17.48
CA LYS A 443 -11.47 -4.63 17.70
C LYS A 443 -10.40 -3.68 18.16
N ILE A 444 -10.37 -2.51 17.55
CA ILE A 444 -9.58 -1.41 18.08
C ILE A 444 -10.34 -0.76 19.22
N VAL A 445 -9.65 -0.57 20.33
CA VAL A 445 -10.17 0.10 21.51
C VAL A 445 -9.37 1.37 21.78
N PRO A 446 -9.96 2.35 22.50
CA PRO A 446 -9.24 3.53 22.97
C PRO A 446 -7.91 3.16 23.64
N PRO A 447 -6.92 4.07 23.60
CA PRO A 447 -5.69 3.85 24.36
C PRO A 447 -6.02 3.69 25.85
N ASP A 448 -5.20 2.93 26.56
CA ASP A 448 -5.29 2.78 28.01
C ASP A 448 -3.94 3.16 28.62
N ILE A 449 -3.93 4.05 29.61
CA ILE A 449 -2.70 4.58 30.20
C ILE A 449 -1.80 3.48 30.80
N ASN A 450 -2.39 2.37 31.25
CA ASN A 450 -1.70 1.26 31.88
C ASN A 450 -1.39 0.11 30.92
N ARG A 451 -1.93 0.09 29.69
CA ARG A 451 -1.66 -0.96 28.69
C ARG A 451 -0.96 -0.45 27.43
N SER A 452 -1.39 0.69 26.90
CA SER A 452 -0.84 1.28 25.67
C SER A 452 0.61 1.74 25.87
N GLY A 453 1.40 1.67 24.79
CA GLY A 453 2.80 2.10 24.75
C GLY A 453 3.12 2.89 23.50
N THR A 454 4.37 2.79 23.04
CA THR A 454 4.85 3.37 21.77
C THR A 454 4.26 2.68 20.56
N GLU A 455 4.08 1.36 20.66
CA GLU A 455 3.45 0.52 19.65
C GLU A 455 2.01 0.17 20.05
N PHE A 456 1.23 -0.34 19.09
CA PHE A 456 -0.05 -0.94 19.38
C PHE A 456 0.12 -2.16 20.29
N PHE A 457 -0.77 -2.30 21.27
CA PHE A 457 -0.77 -3.42 22.20
C PHE A 457 -2.04 -4.24 22.01
N THR A 458 -1.95 -5.56 22.04
CA THR A 458 -3.10 -6.44 21.81
C THR A 458 -3.32 -7.37 22.97
N ASP A 459 -4.55 -7.36 23.48
CA ASP A 459 -5.02 -8.35 24.43
C ASP A 459 -5.63 -9.54 23.68
N TYR A 460 -4.84 -10.60 23.52
CA TYR A 460 -5.27 -11.80 22.79
C TYR A 460 -6.37 -12.60 23.52
N ALA A 461 -6.68 -12.30 24.79
CA ALA A 461 -7.81 -12.92 25.47
C ALA A 461 -9.15 -12.31 25.05
N THR A 462 -9.15 -11.03 24.63
CA THR A 462 -10.35 -10.29 24.23
C THR A 462 -10.36 -9.87 22.77
N ASP A 463 -9.26 -10.13 22.03
CA ASP A 463 -9.00 -9.62 20.68
C ASP A 463 -9.09 -8.07 20.60
N GLU A 464 -8.78 -7.38 21.70
CA GLU A 464 -8.76 -5.92 21.77
C GLU A 464 -7.36 -5.37 21.44
N ILE A 465 -7.28 -4.54 20.40
CA ILE A 465 -6.08 -3.82 19.99
C ILE A 465 -6.16 -2.40 20.56
N PHE A 466 -5.33 -2.12 21.55
CA PHE A 466 -5.22 -0.82 22.21
C PHE A 466 -4.47 0.16 21.34
N TRP A 467 -5.07 1.32 21.13
CA TRP A 467 -4.44 2.41 20.38
C TRP A 467 -3.09 2.78 20.99
N SER A 468 -2.10 3.00 20.14
CA SER A 468 -0.79 3.48 20.56
C SER A 468 -0.88 4.92 21.11
N LEU A 469 -0.13 5.21 22.16
CA LEU A 469 -0.04 6.58 22.70
C LEU A 469 0.66 7.54 21.72
N THR A 470 1.53 7.03 20.84
CA THR A 470 2.23 7.86 19.83
C THR A 470 1.31 8.26 18.67
N ARG A 471 0.19 7.56 18.49
CA ARG A 471 -0.85 7.89 17.51
C ARG A 471 -1.85 8.93 18.03
N ILE A 472 -1.65 9.44 19.25
CA ILE A 472 -2.40 10.59 19.76
C ILE A 472 -1.71 11.86 19.24
N LYS A 473 -2.49 12.74 18.63
CA LYS A 473 -2.05 14.02 18.05
C LYS A 473 -1.18 14.77 19.05
N GLN A 474 0.03 15.12 18.61
CA GLN A 474 1.03 15.87 19.39
C GLN A 474 1.61 15.14 20.60
N VAL A 475 1.36 13.84 20.78
CA VAL A 475 2.04 13.01 21.78
C VAL A 475 3.19 12.26 21.10
N GLY A 476 4.42 12.77 21.25
CA GLY A 476 5.60 12.23 20.59
C GLY A 476 6.22 11.03 21.31
N VAL A 477 7.13 10.31 20.64
CA VAL A 477 7.81 9.11 21.17
C VAL A 477 8.47 9.38 22.52
N LYS A 478 9.23 10.48 22.66
CA LYS A 478 9.89 10.86 23.92
C LYS A 478 8.91 11.07 25.09
N THR A 479 7.72 11.61 24.80
CA THR A 479 6.66 11.80 25.78
C THR A 479 6.13 10.45 26.26
N VAL A 480 5.88 9.53 25.32
CA VAL A 480 5.39 8.18 25.63
C VAL A 480 6.43 7.35 26.38
N GLU A 481 7.68 7.36 25.95
CA GLU A 481 8.79 6.68 26.64
C GLU A 481 8.92 7.15 28.08
N TYR A 482 8.79 8.46 28.34
CA TYR A 482 8.80 9.01 29.69
C TYR A 482 7.64 8.47 30.53
N ILE A 483 6.42 8.47 29.98
CA ILE A 483 5.20 7.96 30.66
C ILE A 483 5.32 6.47 30.97
N VAL A 484 5.80 5.67 30.02
CA VAL A 484 5.96 4.22 30.16
C VAL A 484 7.08 3.91 31.16
N THR A 485 8.22 4.61 31.08
CA THR A 485 9.33 4.43 32.03
C THR A 485 8.90 4.76 33.46
N GLU A 486 8.10 5.81 33.65
CA GLU A 486 7.57 6.16 34.96
C GLU A 486 6.58 5.08 35.45
N ARG A 487 5.69 4.59 34.59
CA ARG A 487 4.77 3.49 34.88
C ARG A 487 5.50 2.21 35.30
N ASP A 488 6.54 1.83 34.57
CA ASP A 488 7.30 0.61 34.83
C ASP A 488 8.06 0.68 36.17
N ARG A 489 8.47 1.90 36.58
CA ARG A 489 9.16 2.13 37.87
C ARG A 489 8.20 2.28 39.04
N GLY A 490 7.11 3.01 38.88
CA GLY A 490 6.17 3.36 39.96
C GLY A 490 4.91 2.48 40.00
N GLY A 491 4.80 1.50 39.10
CA GLY A 491 3.61 0.66 38.94
C GLY A 491 2.49 1.36 38.15
N ALA A 492 1.38 0.66 37.97
CA ALA A 492 0.20 1.18 37.28
C ALA A 492 -0.27 2.51 37.91
N TYR A 493 -0.70 3.45 37.07
CA TYR A 493 -1.38 4.65 37.54
C TYR A 493 -2.69 4.26 38.21
N THR A 494 -3.13 5.01 39.23
CA THR A 494 -4.38 4.77 39.97
C THR A 494 -5.51 5.73 39.60
N GLY A 495 -5.22 6.77 38.83
CA GLY A 495 -6.17 7.80 38.37
C GLY A 495 -5.45 9.00 37.75
N ILE A 496 -6.22 9.99 37.29
CA ILE A 496 -5.70 11.18 36.61
C ILE A 496 -4.84 12.05 37.53
N GLU A 497 -5.21 12.23 38.80
CA GLU A 497 -4.41 12.98 39.77
C GLU A 497 -3.09 12.26 40.05
N ASN A 498 -3.13 10.94 40.24
CA ASN A 498 -1.93 10.13 40.45
C ASN A 498 -0.98 10.23 39.26
N PHE A 499 -1.51 10.16 38.02
CA PHE A 499 -0.74 10.37 36.81
C PHE A 499 -0.10 11.77 36.78
N ILE A 500 -0.86 12.84 37.02
CA ILE A 500 -0.34 14.21 37.00
C ILE A 500 0.74 14.39 38.07
N HIS A 501 0.51 13.94 39.31
CA HIS A 501 1.49 14.10 40.40
C HIS A 501 2.79 13.34 40.14
N ARG A 502 2.73 12.17 39.51
CA ARG A 502 3.91 11.37 39.18
C ARG A 502 4.69 11.96 38.00
N ILE A 503 4.01 12.31 36.92
CA ILE A 503 4.62 12.83 35.70
C ILE A 503 5.16 14.26 35.90
N PHE A 504 4.41 15.11 36.60
CA PHE A 504 4.75 16.52 36.79
C PHE A 504 5.53 16.77 38.09
N ARG A 505 5.99 15.72 38.79
CA ARG A 505 6.72 15.82 40.08
C ARG A 505 7.86 16.83 40.06
N TYR A 506 8.56 16.96 38.93
CA TYR A 506 9.71 17.86 38.77
C TYR A 506 9.41 19.11 37.94
N LYS A 507 8.13 19.33 37.58
CA LYS A 507 7.64 20.49 36.84
C LYS A 507 7.36 21.63 37.83
N LEU A 508 8.04 22.77 37.67
CA LEU A 508 7.85 23.93 38.54
C LEU A 508 6.77 24.88 38.00
N LYS A 509 6.48 24.82 36.69
CA LYS A 509 5.45 25.62 36.03
C LYS A 509 4.04 25.15 36.39
N LYS A 510 3.18 26.11 36.72
CA LYS A 510 1.73 25.97 36.63
C LYS A 510 1.23 26.52 35.30
N TYR A 511 0.27 25.83 34.68
CA TYR A 511 -0.26 26.20 33.38
C TYR A 511 -1.40 27.20 33.53
N SER A 512 -1.58 28.06 32.52
CA SER A 512 -2.70 29.01 32.44
C SER A 512 -3.85 28.51 31.57
N TYR A 513 -3.55 27.69 30.56
CA TYR A 513 -4.49 27.06 29.63
C TYR A 513 -3.81 25.83 29.00
N TRP A 514 -4.57 25.02 28.26
CA TRP A 514 -4.06 23.76 27.70
C TRP A 514 -2.85 23.90 26.77
N ASP A 515 -2.77 25.01 26.03
CA ASP A 515 -1.76 25.26 25.01
C ASP A 515 -0.60 26.15 25.50
N ASP A 516 -0.52 26.43 26.81
CA ASP A 516 0.49 27.30 27.41
C ASP A 516 1.89 26.68 27.29
N PRO A 517 2.80 27.26 26.47
CA PRO A 517 4.03 26.61 26.02
C PRO A 517 5.08 26.50 27.14
N ASP A 518 5.72 25.34 27.25
CA ASP A 518 6.89 25.18 28.13
C ASP A 518 8.11 25.94 27.56
N ASN A 519 9.01 26.35 28.44
CA ASN A 519 10.34 26.78 28.02
C ASN A 519 11.24 25.55 27.70
N ALA A 520 12.39 25.78 27.05
CA ALA A 520 13.25 24.70 26.59
C ALA A 520 13.76 23.80 27.73
N GLU A 521 14.11 24.37 28.88
CA GLU A 521 14.61 23.61 30.03
C GLU A 521 13.54 22.70 30.65
N GLU A 522 12.32 23.21 30.79
CA GLU A 522 11.17 22.45 31.30
C GLU A 522 10.76 21.32 30.36
N ALA A 523 10.79 21.58 29.04
CA ALA A 523 10.46 20.59 28.02
C ALA A 523 11.47 19.44 27.97
N VAL A 524 12.76 19.73 28.21
CA VAL A 524 13.80 18.70 28.28
C VAL A 524 13.66 17.86 29.55
N LYS A 525 13.37 18.48 30.70
CA LYS A 525 13.29 17.78 31.99
C LYS A 525 12.05 16.89 32.11
N VAL A 526 10.90 17.39 31.65
CA VAL A 526 9.62 16.67 31.65
C VAL A 526 8.98 16.86 30.27
N PRO A 527 9.14 15.89 29.34
CA PRO A 527 8.63 15.98 27.98
C PRO A 527 7.11 15.76 27.89
N VAL A 528 6.37 16.07 28.97
CA VAL A 528 4.91 16.02 29.06
C VAL A 528 4.39 17.40 29.47
N ASN A 529 3.39 17.92 28.77
CA ASN A 529 2.77 19.22 29.05
C ASN A 529 1.25 19.09 29.18
N ALA A 530 0.58 20.19 29.57
CA ALA A 530 -0.87 20.22 29.76
C ALA A 530 -1.65 19.76 28.50
N ARG A 531 -1.18 20.14 27.31
CA ARG A 531 -1.81 19.75 26.04
C ARG A 531 -1.82 18.24 25.84
N HIS A 532 -0.71 17.57 26.16
CA HIS A 532 -0.64 16.10 26.09
C HIS A 532 -1.69 15.48 27.03
N VAL A 533 -1.83 15.98 28.26
CA VAL A 533 -2.86 15.50 29.21
C VAL A 533 -4.27 15.65 28.63
N LYS A 534 -4.60 16.82 28.07
CA LYS A 534 -5.90 17.04 27.39
C LYS A 534 -6.13 16.03 26.28
N HIS A 535 -5.16 15.85 25.37
CA HIS A 535 -5.33 14.94 24.24
C HIS A 535 -5.45 13.48 24.70
N MET A 536 -4.72 13.08 25.74
CA MET A 536 -4.83 11.73 26.31
C MET A 536 -6.20 11.49 26.97
N ILE A 537 -6.75 12.46 27.69
CA ILE A 537 -8.11 12.36 28.23
C ILE A 537 -9.13 12.28 27.08
N LEU A 538 -9.02 13.17 26.09
CA LEU A 538 -9.92 13.18 24.94
C LEU A 538 -9.84 11.89 24.11
N ALA A 539 -8.67 11.27 24.01
CA ALA A 539 -8.46 10.00 23.33
C ALA A 539 -9.06 8.80 24.09
N GLY A 540 -9.21 8.91 25.42
CA GLY A 540 -9.78 7.86 26.27
C GLY A 540 -8.77 7.11 27.15
N CYS A 541 -7.52 7.60 27.27
CA CYS A 541 -6.45 6.94 28.04
C CYS A 541 -6.82 6.57 29.48
N PHE A 542 -7.73 7.34 30.08
CA PHE A 542 -8.11 7.20 31.49
C PHE A 542 -9.49 6.57 31.67
N ASP A 543 -10.18 6.18 30.58
CA ASP A 543 -11.59 5.78 30.66
C ASP A 543 -11.80 4.55 31.55
N ARG A 544 -10.93 3.52 31.42
CA ARG A 544 -11.05 2.29 32.22
C ARG A 544 -10.78 2.53 33.71
N ILE A 545 -9.76 3.34 34.02
CA ILE A 545 -9.34 3.57 35.40
C ILE A 545 -10.26 4.53 36.15
N GLU A 546 -10.77 5.55 35.46
CA GLU A 546 -11.74 6.50 36.01
C GLU A 546 -13.19 6.01 35.87
N LYS A 547 -13.41 4.83 35.27
CA LYS A 547 -14.73 4.22 35.03
C LYS A 547 -15.68 5.12 34.24
N VAL A 548 -15.15 5.77 33.21
CA VAL A 548 -15.90 6.59 32.25
C VAL A 548 -16.84 5.68 31.46
N GLY A 549 -18.13 5.76 31.72
CA GLY A 549 -19.16 4.97 31.05
C GLY A 549 -19.65 5.61 29.74
N ALA A 550 -19.52 6.92 29.61
CA ALA A 550 -19.90 7.69 28.42
C ALA A 550 -18.86 8.75 28.09
N VAL A 551 -18.62 9.00 26.79
CA VAL A 551 -17.65 10.00 26.31
C VAL A 551 -17.91 11.42 26.86
N THR A 552 -19.14 11.73 27.24
CA THR A 552 -19.52 13.01 27.87
C THR A 552 -18.95 13.18 29.28
N GLU A 553 -18.69 12.09 30.01
CA GLU A 553 -18.14 12.12 31.37
C GLU A 553 -16.67 12.56 31.38
N ARG A 554 -15.97 12.52 30.23
CA ARG A 554 -14.61 13.06 30.08
C ARG A 554 -14.51 14.55 30.42
N CYS A 555 -15.61 15.30 30.38
CA CYS A 555 -15.65 16.70 30.84
C CYS A 555 -15.20 16.84 32.31
N ALA A 556 -15.69 15.96 33.19
CA ALA A 556 -15.35 16.00 34.61
C ALA A 556 -13.88 15.64 34.84
N LEU A 557 -13.33 14.72 34.03
CA LEU A 557 -11.91 14.37 34.06
C LEU A 557 -11.04 15.56 33.63
N LEU A 558 -11.42 16.28 32.57
CA LEU A 558 -10.71 17.48 32.12
C LEU A 558 -10.72 18.58 33.18
N GLU A 559 -11.84 18.78 33.88
CA GLU A 559 -11.95 19.76 34.96
C GLU A 559 -11.05 19.41 36.15
N ARG A 560 -10.98 18.13 36.54
CA ARG A 560 -10.05 17.62 37.56
C ARG A 560 -8.61 17.83 37.14
N ALA A 561 -8.25 17.44 35.91
CA ALA A 561 -6.91 17.59 35.38
C ALA A 561 -6.46 19.06 35.28
N ALA A 562 -7.33 19.96 34.82
CA ALA A 562 -7.04 21.39 34.74
C ALA A 562 -6.73 21.97 36.14
N ARG A 563 -7.52 21.57 37.15
CA ARG A 563 -7.31 21.99 38.54
C ARG A 563 -5.95 21.55 39.07
N GLU A 564 -5.55 20.31 38.82
CA GLU A 564 -4.23 19.80 39.21
C GLU A 564 -3.09 20.50 38.46
N LEU A 565 -3.29 20.89 37.20
CA LEU A 565 -2.30 21.61 36.38
C LEU A 565 -2.26 23.13 36.67
N GLY A 566 -3.22 23.65 37.43
CA GLY A 566 -3.20 25.01 37.97
C GLY A 566 -4.14 26.02 37.30
N PHE A 567 -5.10 25.59 36.47
CA PHE A 567 -6.06 26.48 35.80
C PHE A 567 -7.49 25.92 35.77
N SER A 568 -8.45 26.74 35.32
CA SER A 568 -9.85 26.34 35.12
C SER A 568 -10.17 26.13 33.65
N LEU A 569 -11.14 25.25 33.38
CA LEU A 569 -11.54 24.93 32.01
C LEU A 569 -12.17 26.16 31.32
N SER A 570 -11.69 26.50 30.13
CA SER A 570 -12.24 27.62 29.35
C SER A 570 -13.58 27.26 28.70
N GLU A 571 -14.58 28.15 28.80
CA GLU A 571 -15.85 28.02 28.05
C GLU A 571 -15.64 28.13 26.53
N LYS A 572 -14.54 28.74 26.09
CA LYS A 572 -14.18 28.82 24.68
C LYS A 572 -13.82 27.45 24.09
N ASP A 573 -13.15 26.61 24.88
CA ASP A 573 -12.70 25.29 24.44
C ASP A 573 -13.82 24.25 24.56
N PHE A 574 -14.66 24.37 25.61
CA PHE A 574 -15.75 23.44 25.89
C PHE A 574 -17.04 24.20 26.29
N PRO A 575 -17.83 24.66 25.30
CA PRO A 575 -19.08 25.38 25.52
C PRO A 575 -20.10 24.57 26.33
N GLN A 576 -20.80 25.21 27.27
CA GLN A 576 -21.71 24.50 28.19
C GLN A 576 -22.83 23.73 27.47
N ASP A 577 -23.35 24.27 26.37
CA ASP A 577 -24.41 23.68 25.56
C ASP A 577 -23.95 22.45 24.76
N MET A 578 -22.64 22.29 24.57
CA MET A 578 -22.03 21.16 23.85
C MET A 578 -21.57 20.03 24.78
N ARG A 579 -21.31 20.32 26.07
CA ARG A 579 -20.80 19.33 27.05
C ARG A 579 -21.70 18.11 27.23
N GLY A 580 -23.02 18.27 27.10
CA GLY A 580 -23.98 17.15 27.16
C GLY A 580 -24.12 16.35 25.87
N ARG A 581 -23.50 16.79 24.77
CA ARG A 581 -23.73 16.20 23.43
C ARG A 581 -22.70 15.12 23.12
N HIS A 582 -23.14 13.89 22.98
CA HIS A 582 -22.25 12.75 22.68
C HIS A 582 -21.40 12.95 21.42
N PHE A 583 -21.99 13.47 20.33
CA PHE A 583 -21.26 13.64 19.07
C PHE A 583 -20.10 14.64 19.19
N PHE A 584 -20.23 15.67 20.03
CA PHE A 584 -19.19 16.66 20.27
C PHE A 584 -17.94 15.99 20.84
N TRP A 585 -18.10 15.15 21.87
CA TRP A 585 -16.97 14.41 22.47
C TRP A 585 -16.39 13.35 21.54
N SER A 586 -17.24 12.63 20.78
CA SER A 586 -16.77 11.71 19.74
C SER A 586 -15.93 12.44 18.69
N GLN A 587 -16.35 13.62 18.23
CA GLN A 587 -15.58 14.44 17.29
C GLN A 587 -14.24 14.88 17.87
N GLN A 588 -14.19 15.27 19.14
CA GLN A 588 -12.93 15.59 19.81
C GLN A 588 -11.99 14.37 19.88
N GLN A 589 -12.51 13.18 20.21
CA GLN A 589 -11.74 11.95 20.24
C GLN A 589 -11.16 11.61 18.85
N ILE A 590 -11.98 11.66 17.81
CA ILE A 590 -11.55 11.44 16.42
C ILE A 590 -10.49 12.47 16.02
N ALA A 591 -10.67 13.74 16.39
CA ALA A 591 -9.73 14.81 16.05
C ALA A 591 -8.34 14.65 16.72
N VAL A 592 -8.26 14.00 17.88
CA VAL A 592 -6.99 13.78 18.59
C VAL A 592 -6.38 12.41 18.37
N SER A 593 -7.16 11.38 18.05
CA SER A 593 -6.66 10.00 17.99
C SER A 593 -6.96 9.28 16.68
N GLY A 594 -7.81 9.85 15.82
CA GLY A 594 -8.31 9.18 14.62
C GLY A 594 -9.34 8.10 14.90
N ILE A 595 -9.49 7.66 16.15
CA ILE A 595 -10.45 6.64 16.57
C ILE A 595 -11.63 7.25 17.33
N GLY A 596 -12.77 6.58 17.20
CA GLY A 596 -14.02 6.98 17.84
C GLY A 596 -15.19 6.67 16.93
N SER A 597 -16.37 6.54 17.52
CA SER A 597 -17.61 6.34 16.78
C SER A 597 -18.62 7.42 17.15
N ILE A 598 -19.26 7.97 16.13
CA ILE A 598 -20.43 8.82 16.24
C ILE A 598 -21.66 7.92 16.09
N ASP A 599 -22.58 8.00 17.05
CA ASP A 599 -23.89 7.36 16.96
C ASP A 599 -24.83 8.22 16.11
N TYR A 600 -24.70 8.08 14.79
CA TYR A 600 -25.51 8.81 13.82
C TYR A 600 -27.01 8.51 13.95
N ARG A 601 -27.38 7.32 14.45
CA ARG A 601 -28.78 6.96 14.66
C ARG A 601 -29.37 7.73 15.82
N ARG A 602 -28.62 7.89 16.91
CA ARG A 602 -29.00 8.76 18.03
C ARG A 602 -29.11 10.22 17.62
N ILE A 603 -28.19 10.72 16.78
CA ILE A 603 -28.28 12.08 16.21
C ILE A 603 -29.59 12.23 15.42
N PHE A 604 -29.85 11.32 14.47
CA PHE A 604 -31.08 11.33 13.70
C PHE A 604 -32.32 11.27 14.61
N ASN A 605 -32.31 10.37 15.59
CA ASN A 605 -33.46 10.13 16.47
C ASN A 605 -33.85 11.36 17.31
N ASN A 606 -32.88 12.19 17.67
CA ASN A 606 -33.04 13.40 18.48
C ASN A 606 -33.18 14.68 17.63
N SER A 607 -32.96 14.59 16.32
CA SER A 607 -33.09 15.73 15.40
C SER A 607 -34.54 16.03 15.03
N GLU A 608 -34.82 17.28 14.68
CA GLU A 608 -36.11 17.69 14.11
C GLU A 608 -36.40 17.02 12.75
N ALA A 609 -35.33 16.63 12.03
CA ALA A 609 -35.41 15.97 10.73
C ALA A 609 -36.25 14.69 10.79
N ARG A 610 -36.19 13.93 11.90
CA ARG A 610 -36.97 12.69 12.09
C ARG A 610 -38.47 12.88 11.86
N ARG A 611 -39.03 14.00 12.32
CA ARG A 611 -40.46 14.30 12.13
C ARG A 611 -40.76 14.63 10.67
N GLN A 612 -39.85 15.30 9.99
CA GLN A 612 -40.04 15.77 8.60
C GLN A 612 -39.84 14.68 7.54
N VAL A 613 -39.01 13.67 7.82
CA VAL A 613 -38.76 12.53 6.90
C VAL A 613 -39.74 11.36 7.12
N LYS A 614 -40.50 11.35 8.21
CA LYS A 614 -41.43 10.27 8.55
C LYS A 614 -42.42 10.02 7.40
N GLY A 615 -42.47 8.78 6.91
CA GLY A 615 -43.33 8.38 5.77
C GLY A 615 -42.76 8.69 4.38
N LYS A 616 -41.64 9.40 4.27
CA LYS A 616 -40.99 9.72 2.98
C LYS A 616 -39.83 8.78 2.64
N ALA A 617 -39.05 8.41 3.64
CA ALA A 617 -37.89 7.53 3.52
C ALA A 617 -37.61 6.81 4.86
N SER A 618 -36.99 5.63 4.81
CA SER A 618 -36.58 4.89 6.01
C SER A 618 -35.17 5.29 6.42
N TYR A 619 -34.87 5.40 7.71
CA TYR A 619 -33.48 5.57 8.15
C TYR A 619 -32.69 4.30 7.84
N LEU A 620 -31.57 4.44 7.15
CA LEU A 620 -30.63 3.34 6.88
C LEU A 620 -29.20 3.79 7.21
N THR A 621 -28.39 2.86 7.69
CA THR A 621 -26.93 3.06 7.79
C THR A 621 -26.28 2.96 6.41
N LEU A 622 -25.05 3.44 6.27
CA LEU A 622 -24.29 3.29 5.02
C LEU A 622 -24.02 1.81 4.70
N ASP A 623 -23.92 0.94 5.70
CA ASP A 623 -23.82 -0.50 5.49
C ASP A 623 -25.10 -1.11 4.95
N GLU A 624 -26.26 -0.66 5.42
CA GLU A 624 -27.54 -1.10 4.87
C GLU A 624 -27.73 -0.56 3.45
N VAL A 625 -27.30 0.67 3.18
CA VAL A 625 -27.33 1.26 1.83
C VAL A 625 -26.53 0.44 0.83
N ALA A 626 -25.37 -0.10 1.23
CA ALA A 626 -24.50 -0.87 0.36
C ALA A 626 -25.08 -2.23 -0.08
N ARG A 627 -26.13 -2.74 0.59
CA ARG A 627 -26.70 -4.07 0.27
C ARG A 627 -27.59 -4.03 -0.96
N ASP A 628 -27.41 -4.99 -1.86
CA ASP A 628 -28.15 -5.10 -3.13
C ASP A 628 -29.67 -5.15 -2.94
N GLU A 629 -30.15 -5.78 -1.87
CA GLU A 629 -31.58 -5.85 -1.49
C GLU A 629 -32.24 -4.47 -1.29
N ASN A 630 -31.43 -3.43 -1.08
CA ASN A 630 -31.89 -2.07 -0.84
C ASN A 630 -31.85 -1.18 -2.09
N ASP A 631 -31.44 -1.70 -3.26
CA ASP A 631 -31.48 -0.95 -4.51
C ASP A 631 -32.90 -0.44 -4.82
N GLY A 632 -32.99 0.80 -5.28
CA GLY A 632 -34.25 1.50 -5.56
C GLY A 632 -35.01 2.01 -4.33
N ARG A 633 -34.63 1.66 -3.09
CA ARG A 633 -35.31 2.17 -1.87
C ARG A 633 -34.97 3.64 -1.59
N ARG A 634 -35.91 4.36 -0.97
CA ARG A 634 -35.67 5.70 -0.42
C ARG A 634 -35.12 5.59 1.00
N ALA A 635 -33.93 6.14 1.20
CA ALA A 635 -33.20 6.13 2.46
C ALA A 635 -33.07 7.53 3.04
N THR A 636 -33.12 7.65 4.36
CA THR A 636 -32.60 8.80 5.11
C THR A 636 -31.31 8.37 5.77
N VAL A 637 -30.24 9.10 5.53
CA VAL A 637 -28.91 8.80 6.08
C VAL A 637 -28.46 10.00 6.92
N CYS A 638 -27.91 9.71 8.10
CA CYS A 638 -27.19 10.72 8.88
C CYS A 638 -25.70 10.39 8.83
N ALA A 639 -24.87 11.28 8.29
CA ALA A 639 -23.46 11.03 8.05
C ALA A 639 -22.64 12.32 8.11
N THR A 640 -21.33 12.21 8.31
CA THR A 640 -20.39 13.34 8.15
C THR A 640 -20.03 13.47 6.67
N VAL A 641 -20.02 14.68 6.12
CA VAL A 641 -19.53 14.92 4.76
C VAL A 641 -18.01 15.12 4.79
N VAL A 642 -17.26 14.17 4.24
CA VAL A 642 -15.79 14.18 4.22
C VAL A 642 -15.26 15.05 3.08
N ASP A 643 -15.91 14.98 1.92
CA ASP A 643 -15.49 15.72 0.75
C ASP A 643 -16.67 16.06 -0.16
N VAL A 644 -16.51 17.13 -0.96
CA VAL A 644 -17.49 17.63 -1.92
C VAL A 644 -16.77 17.92 -3.22
N THR A 645 -17.06 17.17 -4.28
CA THR A 645 -16.46 17.37 -5.61
C THR A 645 -17.52 17.79 -6.63
N GLU A 646 -17.26 18.88 -7.36
CA GLU A 646 -18.12 19.33 -8.47
C GLU A 646 -17.65 18.71 -9.79
N HIS A 647 -18.61 18.20 -10.55
CA HIS A 647 -18.40 17.63 -11.88
C HIS A 647 -19.36 18.24 -12.90
N THR A 648 -18.98 18.18 -14.18
CA THR A 648 -19.84 18.61 -15.30
C THR A 648 -20.09 17.45 -16.25
N TYR A 649 -21.32 17.33 -16.76
CA TYR A 649 -21.66 16.39 -17.83
C TYR A 649 -22.44 17.10 -18.94
N LYS A 650 -22.43 16.50 -20.14
CA LYS A 650 -23.26 16.95 -21.26
C LYS A 650 -24.55 16.15 -21.25
N ASP A 651 -25.68 16.86 -21.14
CA ASP A 651 -26.99 16.23 -21.19
C ASP A 651 -27.25 15.65 -22.59
N ARG A 652 -27.71 14.40 -22.66
CA ARG A 652 -27.90 13.69 -23.94
C ARG A 652 -29.14 14.18 -24.70
N GLU A 653 -30.15 14.70 -24.01
CA GLU A 653 -31.41 15.16 -24.62
C GLU A 653 -31.32 16.63 -25.02
N THR A 654 -30.81 17.48 -24.14
CA THR A 654 -30.77 18.93 -24.37
C THR A 654 -29.45 19.42 -24.96
N GLY A 655 -28.40 18.59 -24.94
CA GLY A 655 -27.05 18.96 -25.35
C GLY A 655 -26.37 20.00 -24.46
N SER A 656 -27.05 20.48 -23.40
CA SER A 656 -26.55 21.51 -22.50
C SER A 656 -25.59 20.94 -21.47
N ARG A 657 -24.64 21.76 -21.00
CA ARG A 657 -23.67 21.37 -19.99
C ARG A 657 -24.29 21.55 -18.60
N LYS A 658 -24.56 20.44 -17.92
CA LYS A 658 -25.11 20.40 -16.56
C LYS A 658 -24.01 20.16 -15.53
N ARG A 659 -24.27 20.54 -14.28
CA ARG A 659 -23.35 20.37 -13.14
C ARG A 659 -23.95 19.38 -12.14
N PHE A 660 -23.12 18.66 -11.42
CA PHE A 660 -23.56 17.86 -10.28
C PHE A 660 -22.44 17.83 -9.24
N ALA A 661 -22.80 17.56 -8.00
CA ALA A 661 -21.81 17.34 -6.94
C ALA A 661 -21.80 15.86 -6.52
N LYS A 662 -20.64 15.37 -6.13
CA LYS A 662 -20.50 14.11 -5.39
C LYS A 662 -20.10 14.46 -3.96
N LEU A 663 -20.86 13.94 -3.01
CA LEU A 663 -20.55 13.99 -1.59
C LEU A 663 -19.94 12.66 -1.19
N THR A 664 -18.80 12.70 -0.52
CA THR A 664 -18.26 11.52 0.17
C THR A 664 -18.83 11.53 1.59
N LEU A 665 -19.78 10.65 1.87
CA LEU A 665 -20.42 10.50 3.17
C LEU A 665 -19.65 9.48 4.02
N SER A 666 -19.41 9.81 5.29
CA SER A 666 -18.81 8.92 6.27
C SER A 666 -19.78 8.64 7.43
N GLN A 667 -19.98 7.37 7.72
CA GLN A 667 -20.47 6.90 9.01
C GLN A 667 -19.37 6.08 9.67
N ASN A 668 -18.57 6.73 10.52
CA ASN A 668 -17.40 6.13 11.16
C ASN A 668 -16.46 5.55 10.08
N ASN A 669 -16.20 4.25 10.10
CA ASN A 669 -15.30 3.57 9.16
C ASN A 669 -15.92 3.30 7.78
N ARG A 670 -17.21 3.62 7.57
CA ARG A 670 -17.91 3.38 6.30
C ARG A 670 -18.02 4.64 5.47
N LEU A 671 -17.62 4.53 4.21
CA LEU A 671 -17.78 5.57 3.20
C LEU A 671 -18.86 5.17 2.19
N ALA A 672 -19.63 6.16 1.75
CA ALA A 672 -20.56 6.00 0.63
C ALA A 672 -20.56 7.26 -0.23
N GLU A 673 -20.67 7.09 -1.54
CA GLU A 673 -20.87 8.20 -2.46
C GLU A 673 -22.35 8.60 -2.48
N CYS A 674 -22.61 9.91 -2.35
CA CYS A 674 -23.90 10.50 -2.66
C CYS A 674 -23.81 11.47 -3.83
N VAL A 675 -24.52 11.17 -4.92
CA VAL A 675 -24.58 12.01 -6.12
C VAL A 675 -25.72 13.01 -5.98
N CYS A 676 -25.37 14.30 -5.94
CA CYS A 676 -26.30 15.41 -6.01
C CYS A 676 -26.50 15.84 -7.47
N TRP A 677 -27.53 15.29 -8.12
CA TRP A 677 -27.85 15.59 -9.52
C TRP A 677 -28.20 17.07 -9.75
N ASN A 678 -28.04 17.52 -11.00
CA ASN A 678 -28.09 18.93 -11.40
C ASN A 678 -29.23 19.75 -10.79
N ASP A 679 -30.45 19.25 -10.86
CA ASP A 679 -31.62 20.02 -10.43
C ASP A 679 -31.58 20.30 -8.92
N TYR A 680 -31.19 19.30 -8.13
CA TYR A 680 -31.01 19.43 -6.69
C TYR A 680 -29.77 20.26 -6.33
N TYR A 681 -28.68 20.03 -7.06
CA TYR A 681 -27.41 20.71 -6.82
C TYR A 681 -27.50 22.22 -7.08
N MET A 682 -28.15 22.65 -8.16
CA MET A 682 -28.29 24.07 -8.47
C MET A 682 -29.15 24.81 -7.45
N GLU A 683 -30.19 24.17 -6.90
CA GLU A 683 -31.06 24.76 -5.86
C GLU A 683 -30.35 24.90 -4.50
N HIS A 684 -29.37 24.03 -4.22
CA HIS A 684 -28.67 23.99 -2.93
C HIS A 684 -27.15 24.21 -3.03
N HIS A 685 -26.69 24.81 -4.13
CA HIS A 685 -25.27 24.93 -4.46
C HIS A 685 -24.43 25.51 -3.31
N THR A 686 -24.85 26.65 -2.76
CA THR A 686 -24.15 27.35 -1.66
C THR A 686 -24.09 26.50 -0.40
N VAL A 687 -25.19 25.81 -0.07
CA VAL A 687 -25.27 24.95 1.10
C VAL A 687 -24.37 23.73 0.92
N ILE A 688 -24.47 23.04 -0.22
CA ILE A 688 -23.70 21.83 -0.54
C ILE A 688 -22.19 22.08 -0.50
N GLN A 689 -21.72 23.19 -1.06
CA GLN A 689 -20.31 23.58 -1.03
C GLN A 689 -19.77 23.85 0.39
N SER A 690 -20.65 24.14 1.36
CA SER A 690 -20.29 24.39 2.76
C SER A 690 -20.37 23.16 3.68
N LEU A 691 -20.73 22.00 3.14
CA LEU A 691 -21.01 20.81 3.95
C LEU A 691 -19.76 20.09 4.47
N LYS A 692 -18.58 20.34 3.91
CA LYS A 692 -17.35 19.66 4.31
C LYS A 692 -17.15 19.73 5.83
N ASP A 693 -16.84 18.59 6.43
CA ASP A 693 -16.66 18.34 7.86
C ASP A 693 -17.92 18.51 8.73
N ARG A 694 -19.11 18.67 8.13
CA ARG A 694 -20.39 18.78 8.86
C ARG A 694 -21.15 17.46 8.91
N VAL A 695 -21.87 17.25 10.01
CA VAL A 695 -22.85 16.16 10.14
C VAL A 695 -24.15 16.58 9.48
N VAL A 696 -24.62 15.80 8.52
CA VAL A 696 -25.84 16.06 7.76
C VAL A 696 -26.83 14.92 7.90
N ILE A 697 -28.11 15.23 7.71
CA ILE A 697 -29.20 14.26 7.53
C ILE A 697 -29.77 14.51 6.13
N LEU A 698 -29.65 13.52 5.25
CA LEU A 698 -30.04 13.63 3.85
C LEU A 698 -31.01 12.50 3.47
N THR A 699 -32.06 12.80 2.74
CA THR A 699 -32.88 11.78 2.07
C THR A 699 -32.40 11.56 0.64
N ALA A 700 -32.21 10.32 0.22
CA ALA A 700 -31.77 9.96 -1.12
C ALA A 700 -32.41 8.64 -1.58
N VAL A 701 -32.32 8.32 -2.86
CA VAL A 701 -32.64 7.00 -3.41
C VAL A 701 -31.36 6.18 -3.54
N ILE A 702 -31.42 4.91 -3.17
CA ILE A 702 -30.32 3.96 -3.35
C ILE A 702 -30.33 3.51 -4.80
N ARG A 703 -29.17 3.54 -5.46
CA ARG A 703 -28.97 3.09 -6.84
C ARG A 703 -27.64 2.37 -6.99
N TYR A 704 -27.67 1.19 -7.60
CA TYR A 704 -26.46 0.49 -8.02
C TYR A 704 -25.67 1.34 -9.02
N SER A 705 -24.37 1.44 -8.82
CA SER A 705 -23.43 2.14 -9.70
C SER A 705 -22.52 1.13 -10.37
N ASP A 706 -22.67 0.93 -11.68
CA ASP A 706 -21.80 0.04 -12.46
C ASP A 706 -20.33 0.48 -12.38
N TYR A 707 -20.10 1.78 -12.28
CA TYR A 707 -18.77 2.38 -12.14
C TYR A 707 -18.11 2.03 -10.80
N ASN A 708 -18.86 2.11 -9.70
CA ASN A 708 -18.34 1.79 -8.37
C ASN A 708 -18.46 0.31 -8.00
N GLY A 709 -19.25 -0.47 -8.75
CA GLY A 709 -19.57 -1.87 -8.43
C GLY A 709 -20.33 -2.05 -7.12
N CYS A 710 -21.04 -1.02 -6.66
CA CYS A 710 -21.80 -1.05 -5.41
C CYS A 710 -22.96 -0.05 -5.40
N ASN A 711 -23.85 -0.20 -4.43
CA ASN A 711 -24.94 0.74 -4.20
C ASN A 711 -24.45 2.11 -3.72
N THR A 712 -24.98 3.15 -4.34
CA THR A 712 -24.70 4.57 -4.04
C THR A 712 -25.98 5.31 -3.69
N LEU A 713 -25.85 6.51 -3.13
CA LEU A 713 -26.99 7.38 -2.84
C LEU A 713 -27.14 8.41 -3.95
N GLN A 714 -28.36 8.69 -4.37
CA GLN A 714 -28.65 9.73 -5.34
C GLN A 714 -29.76 10.65 -4.83
N THR A 715 -29.52 11.96 -4.82
CA THR A 715 -30.58 12.92 -4.48
C THR A 715 -31.57 13.05 -5.63
N TYR A 716 -32.84 13.17 -5.31
CA TYR A 716 -33.91 13.57 -6.23
C TYR A 716 -34.44 14.97 -5.87
N ARG A 717 -35.27 15.56 -6.73
CA ARG A 717 -35.77 16.95 -6.60
C ARG A 717 -36.31 17.33 -5.21
N ASN A 718 -37.00 16.41 -4.53
CA ASN A 718 -37.60 16.64 -3.21
C ASN A 718 -36.77 16.05 -2.06
N SER A 719 -35.46 15.92 -2.24
CA SER A 719 -34.57 15.45 -1.18
C SER A 719 -34.48 16.49 -0.08
N LEU A 720 -34.53 16.05 1.17
CA LEU A 720 -34.38 16.91 2.34
C LEU A 720 -32.95 16.83 2.83
N LEU A 721 -32.35 17.98 3.14
CA LEU A 721 -31.01 18.12 3.71
C LEU A 721 -31.11 18.95 5.00
N PHE A 722 -30.63 18.39 6.10
CA PHE A 722 -30.53 19.08 7.39
C PHE A 722 -29.08 19.07 7.85
N ILE A 723 -28.60 20.19 8.36
CA ILE A 723 -27.25 20.32 8.93
C ILE A 723 -27.40 20.28 10.45
N GLN A 724 -26.64 19.41 11.11
CA GLN A 724 -26.57 19.37 12.57
C GLN A 724 -25.45 20.31 13.02
N SER A 725 -25.81 21.31 13.83
CA SER A 725 -24.90 22.27 14.46
C SER A 725 -24.52 21.85 15.88
#